data_AF-A0A6P6M7T4-F1
#
_entry.id   AF-A0A6P6M7T4-F1
#
_cell.length_a   1.000
_cell.length_b   1.000
_cell.length_c   1.000
_cell.angle_alpha   90.00
_cell.angle_beta   90.00
_cell.angle_gamma   90.00
#
_symmetry.space_group_name_H-M   'P 1'
#
loop_
_entity.id
_entity.type
_entity.pdbx_description
1 polymer ?
#
loop_
_entity_poly.entity_id
_entity_poly.type
_entity_poly.pdbx_seq_one_letter_code
_entity_poly.pdbx_strand_id
1 'polypeptide(L)'
;MLLPRALTLFILWGSASCVQYRADFNMMGVTGWILFDSTEQKSTTNLTGTGTCRINISLTTFPVMYGHFASPCQKSHIGESVFTFSVDQPQAVVNVSSLFEQNISLDALSVLVDTCTGTRICAGLTSESHVRTWQARFYSPIAGNIYIRQVTGEAGARVLSDLKNVDQTRTFPNVTILVSQSSATSCNTLLGSLDPKSLTKLGVLTVGSPLEPVKSRLEISTLNSNVHFAVLNLTSSYMCAEIRSVAMKVVSAVVNMQGIKGYFTFQQPSPFDLTTIIVNLTNLDRRVGPYHVHQFPLPQMRSPSDSSCSNNNLGGHWNPFNLNTQAPRGSTHDLFEVGDLSAKHGSLENSNNFQATFTDWNLPLFGRNSIVGRSVVMHLPDGTRFACASLGYPGEVSVAKAAFRGLVVGTVLFTQLSSDPYSDVSVFMDLSYGQLSAPSTMNHNWHVHNYPISTETDSDKGGCLSTGGHWNPYNIDTTGSVYTVNCAPDSPFACEVGDISGKHKTVDLQSQMGTVATKNFFTDTTSWLSGMVGRSLVIHGPNQAGPRIACANLTLYRFPSARSDFWLGTGTSEGQVRFSQVSPQGPTILNISFTGLNARAGGYHIHILPIKSTQEPCSDTNIMGHFNPFSVNTASSPAPGNGTVDQYEIGDISGKFGDLTGQNSFQNQYTDGNMPLSGPNSIIGRSLVIHYANGSRMRCADISAEVSQDGNLVIAKAMFSSAITGTVMMSQLSFPDGSFGDVMLEVDVRASQSSNFAEASWYIADKPVGSDGTCPGEEEMYNPFNTTNMNNCSQDRALSCLVGDLTGRHGSLSLKKRQLYNDILLQLAGDFTAVHRALVLRLNNTTTACANIHPESPSATQIFPTMASFSRHDFRKRVADVLNLHISRVSILPGSPSQGPDGKCQQVMYLVSGEVSQEKLRSVKTSDMMGVFKESKTCIPTGNTGLMLVPCRMLLSAMTAAVCLLRSLRH
;
A
#
# COMPACT_ATOMS: atom_id res chain seq x y z
N MET A 1 15.24 -3.80 -80.67
CA MET A 1 15.91 -2.60 -80.10
C MET A 1 15.74 -2.69 -78.60
N LEU A 2 16.69 -3.33 -77.92
CA LEU A 2 17.81 -2.71 -77.19
C LEU A 2 17.41 -2.25 -75.77
N LEU A 3 17.79 -3.09 -74.80
CA LEU A 3 18.14 -2.74 -73.41
C LEU A 3 19.20 -1.61 -73.37
N PRO A 4 19.49 -0.93 -72.23
CA PRO A 4 19.63 -1.52 -70.88
C PRO A 4 19.01 -0.70 -69.72
N ARG A 5 18.52 -1.31 -68.62
CA ARG A 5 19.30 -1.84 -67.47
C ARG A 5 20.37 -0.89 -66.93
N ALA A 6 20.00 0.01 -66.01
CA ALA A 6 20.87 0.51 -64.93
C ALA A 6 20.12 1.53 -64.05
N LEU A 7 19.21 1.11 -63.17
CA LEU A 7 18.89 1.87 -61.94
C LEU A 7 18.09 1.06 -60.91
N THR A 8 18.53 -0.16 -60.59
CA THR A 8 17.99 -0.93 -59.47
C THR A 8 19.13 -1.68 -58.80
N LEU A 9 20.01 -0.95 -58.12
CA LEU A 9 21.01 -1.53 -57.22
C LEU A 9 21.58 -0.51 -56.22
N PHE A 10 20.77 0.26 -55.51
CA PHE A 10 21.24 1.04 -54.33
C PHE A 10 20.07 1.47 -53.42
N ILE A 11 19.24 0.52 -52.96
CA ILE A 11 18.41 0.71 -51.75
C ILE A 11 18.35 -0.64 -51.01
N LEU A 12 19.52 -1.12 -50.59
CA LEU A 12 19.66 -2.27 -49.70
C LEU A 12 20.98 -2.06 -48.96
N TRP A 13 21.07 -0.97 -48.20
CA TRP A 13 21.94 -0.84 -47.03
C TRP A 13 21.19 0.12 -46.12
N GLY A 14 20.59 -0.42 -45.07
CA GLY A 14 20.19 0.41 -43.94
C GLY A 14 21.41 1.21 -43.54
N SER A 15 21.24 2.53 -43.42
CA SER A 15 22.25 3.44 -42.91
C SER A 15 22.89 2.82 -41.67
N ALA A 16 24.15 2.39 -41.78
CA ALA A 16 24.98 2.02 -40.65
C ALA A 16 25.18 3.29 -39.83
N SER A 17 24.26 3.55 -38.90
CA SER A 17 24.45 4.55 -37.88
C SER A 17 25.73 4.20 -37.14
N CYS A 18 26.64 5.16 -37.01
CA CYS A 18 27.79 5.03 -36.12
C CYS A 18 27.27 4.75 -34.71
N VAL A 19 27.46 3.52 -34.20
CA VAL A 19 27.06 3.17 -32.83
C VAL A 19 28.30 2.81 -32.03
N GLN A 20 28.53 3.57 -30.98
CA GLN A 20 29.50 3.25 -29.93
C GLN A 20 28.77 2.51 -28.80
N TYR A 21 29.42 1.47 -28.28
CA TYR A 21 28.93 0.70 -27.13
C TYR A 21 29.94 0.78 -26.00
N ARG A 22 29.46 1.03 -24.79
CA ARG A 22 30.32 1.23 -23.62
C ARG A 22 29.91 0.31 -22.48
N ALA A 23 30.91 -0.29 -21.85
CA ALA A 23 30.79 -1.06 -20.62
C ALA A 23 31.64 -0.42 -19.53
N ASP A 24 31.00 0.07 -18.46
CA ASP A 24 31.66 0.72 -17.33
C ASP A 24 31.77 -0.23 -16.13
N PHE A 25 32.98 -0.34 -15.58
CA PHE A 25 33.33 -1.27 -14.51
C PHE A 25 33.54 -0.53 -13.19
N ASN A 26 32.98 -1.10 -12.13
CA ASN A 26 33.21 -0.72 -10.73
C ASN A 26 32.87 -1.95 -9.86
N MET A 27 33.78 -2.93 -9.86
CA MET A 27 33.55 -4.24 -9.23
C MET A 27 34.87 -4.91 -8.84
N MET A 28 34.93 -5.54 -7.67
CA MET A 28 36.03 -6.37 -7.19
C MET A 28 37.40 -5.70 -7.32
N GLY A 29 37.49 -4.41 -6.98
CA GLY A 29 38.72 -3.62 -7.06
C GLY A 29 39.12 -3.15 -8.47
N VAL A 30 38.33 -3.48 -9.50
CA VAL A 30 38.55 -3.00 -10.87
C VAL A 30 37.59 -1.86 -11.22
N THR A 31 38.16 -0.78 -11.76
CA THR A 31 37.39 0.36 -12.30
C THR A 31 37.86 0.71 -13.70
N GLY A 32 37.00 1.39 -14.47
CA GLY A 32 37.31 1.88 -15.80
C GLY A 32 36.22 1.54 -16.80
N TRP A 33 36.57 1.45 -18.07
CA TRP A 33 35.62 1.21 -19.15
C TRP A 33 36.23 0.47 -20.33
N ILE A 34 35.36 -0.15 -21.13
CA ILE A 34 35.70 -0.69 -22.45
C ILE A 34 34.70 -0.10 -23.44
N LEU A 35 35.22 0.47 -24.53
CA LEU A 35 34.47 1.08 -25.62
C LEU A 35 34.63 0.25 -26.90
N PHE A 36 33.52 -0.08 -27.55
CA PHE A 36 33.49 -0.73 -28.85
C PHE A 36 32.96 0.25 -29.90
N ASP A 37 33.78 0.56 -30.89
CA ASP A 37 33.42 1.44 -32.01
C ASP A 37 33.16 0.60 -33.26
N SER A 38 31.90 0.63 -33.73
CA SER A 38 31.48 -0.11 -34.92
C SER A 38 32.03 0.46 -36.24
N THR A 39 32.37 1.75 -36.27
CA THR A 39 32.92 2.44 -37.46
C THR A 39 34.40 2.13 -37.61
N GLU A 40 35.16 2.25 -36.52
CA GLU A 40 36.58 1.90 -36.52
C GLU A 40 36.83 0.40 -36.41
N GLN A 41 35.80 -0.38 -36.04
CA GLN A 41 35.90 -1.81 -35.77
C GLN A 41 36.95 -2.13 -34.70
N LYS A 42 37.06 -1.27 -33.69
CA LYS A 42 38.05 -1.37 -32.61
C LYS A 42 37.40 -1.39 -31.24
N SER A 43 38.06 -2.08 -30.33
CA SER A 43 37.80 -2.02 -28.89
C SER A 43 38.91 -1.22 -28.23
N THR A 44 38.55 -0.21 -27.45
CA THR A 44 39.47 0.56 -26.60
C THR A 44 39.20 0.20 -25.15
N THR A 45 40.22 -0.30 -24.45
CA THR A 45 40.14 -0.66 -23.03
C THR A 45 40.86 0.38 -22.19
N ASN A 46 40.27 0.76 -21.07
CA ASN A 46 40.92 1.57 -20.05
C ASN A 46 40.47 1.07 -18.68
N LEU A 47 41.17 0.05 -18.18
CA LEU A 47 40.90 -0.58 -16.89
C LEU A 47 42.03 -0.31 -15.90
N THR A 48 41.69 -0.23 -14.62
CA THR A 48 42.65 -0.14 -13.51
C THR A 48 42.32 -1.23 -12.48
N GLY A 49 43.33 -1.74 -11.77
CA GLY A 49 43.13 -2.81 -10.77
C GLY A 49 43.11 -4.24 -11.33
N THR A 50 43.32 -4.43 -12.65
CA THR A 50 43.34 -5.77 -13.28
C THR A 50 44.64 -6.55 -13.09
N GLY A 51 45.70 -5.90 -12.59
CA GLY A 51 47.07 -6.41 -12.59
C GLY A 51 47.80 -6.19 -13.93
N THR A 52 49.08 -6.58 -13.98
CA THR A 52 49.97 -6.42 -15.15
C THR A 52 50.21 -7.77 -15.83
N CYS A 53 49.29 -8.18 -16.70
CA CYS A 53 49.40 -9.36 -17.54
C CYS A 53 48.45 -9.25 -18.74
N ARG A 54 48.51 -10.22 -19.63
CA ARG A 54 47.51 -10.40 -20.68
C ARG A 54 46.16 -10.77 -20.05
N ILE A 55 45.14 -9.95 -20.26
CA ILE A 55 43.78 -10.19 -19.75
C ILE A 55 42.89 -10.70 -20.87
N ASN A 56 41.97 -11.61 -20.52
CA ASN A 56 40.97 -12.13 -21.44
C ASN A 56 39.66 -11.37 -21.26
N ILE A 57 39.09 -10.96 -22.39
CA ILE A 57 37.84 -10.21 -22.45
C ILE A 57 36.87 -11.01 -23.31
N SER A 58 35.70 -11.31 -22.75
CA SER A 58 34.65 -12.07 -23.40
C SER A 58 33.35 -11.29 -23.46
N LEU A 59 32.55 -11.49 -24.50
CA LEU A 59 31.18 -11.00 -24.59
C LEU A 59 30.23 -12.15 -24.31
N THR A 60 29.20 -11.90 -23.51
CA THR A 60 28.26 -12.92 -23.05
C THR A 60 26.82 -12.57 -23.41
N THR A 61 26.01 -13.61 -23.62
CA THR A 61 24.68 -13.51 -24.26
C THR A 61 23.62 -12.66 -23.53
N PHE A 62 23.79 -12.38 -22.23
CA PHE A 62 22.76 -11.76 -21.41
C PHE A 62 23.35 -10.58 -20.62
N PRO A 63 22.62 -9.45 -20.51
CA PRO A 63 23.13 -8.26 -19.84
C PRO A 63 23.17 -8.43 -18.32
N VAL A 64 24.12 -7.75 -17.67
CA VAL A 64 24.25 -7.72 -16.20
C VAL A 64 22.98 -7.12 -15.59
N MET A 65 22.44 -7.77 -14.56
CA MET A 65 21.40 -7.22 -13.70
C MET A 65 22.05 -6.69 -12.41
N TYR A 66 22.34 -5.39 -12.37
CA TYR A 66 23.14 -4.75 -11.33
C TYR A 66 22.49 -4.80 -9.95
N GLY A 67 23.18 -5.39 -8.96
CA GLY A 67 22.72 -5.53 -7.57
C GLY A 67 21.61 -6.56 -7.33
N HIS A 68 21.29 -7.39 -8.33
CA HIS A 68 20.32 -8.49 -8.19
C HIS A 68 20.94 -9.74 -7.55
N PHE A 69 22.24 -9.97 -7.75
CA PHE A 69 22.96 -11.18 -7.33
C PHE A 69 24.26 -10.81 -6.63
N ALA A 70 24.69 -11.64 -5.68
CA ALA A 70 26.00 -11.47 -5.01
C ALA A 70 27.17 -11.71 -5.98
N SER A 71 27.00 -12.62 -6.94
CA SER A 71 27.99 -12.98 -7.96
C SER A 71 27.41 -12.77 -9.37
N PRO A 72 27.21 -11.52 -9.82
CA PRO A 72 26.48 -11.22 -11.06
C PRO A 72 27.16 -11.75 -12.32
N CYS A 73 28.46 -12.03 -12.29
CA CYS A 73 29.24 -12.47 -13.44
C CYS A 73 29.26 -13.99 -13.66
N GLN A 74 28.46 -14.75 -12.90
CA GLN A 74 28.30 -16.17 -13.14
C GLN A 74 27.57 -16.42 -14.46
N LYS A 75 27.98 -17.49 -15.16
CA LYS A 75 27.38 -17.94 -16.41
C LYS A 75 25.86 -18.17 -16.33
N SER A 76 25.34 -18.56 -15.17
CA SER A 76 23.90 -18.67 -14.88
C SER A 76 23.14 -17.34 -15.01
N HIS A 77 23.83 -16.19 -14.91
CA HIS A 77 23.23 -14.85 -14.91
C HIS A 77 23.51 -14.07 -16.20
N ILE A 78 24.71 -14.17 -16.77
CA ILE A 78 25.11 -13.47 -18.02
C ILE A 78 25.16 -14.39 -19.26
N GLY A 79 24.96 -15.69 -19.08
CA GLY A 79 24.95 -16.69 -20.15
C GLY A 79 26.32 -17.06 -20.70
N GLU A 80 26.33 -17.74 -21.85
CA GLU A 80 27.54 -18.23 -22.52
C GLU A 80 28.38 -17.10 -23.11
N SER A 81 29.69 -17.34 -23.24
CA SER A 81 30.55 -16.48 -24.06
C SER A 81 30.27 -16.69 -25.54
N VAL A 82 30.06 -15.60 -26.28
CA VAL A 82 29.83 -15.60 -27.74
C VAL A 82 31.03 -15.08 -28.52
N PHE A 83 31.92 -14.34 -27.86
CA PHE A 83 33.12 -13.78 -28.47
C PHE A 83 34.19 -13.57 -27.41
N THR A 84 35.45 -13.84 -27.73
CA THR A 84 36.57 -13.64 -26.80
C THR A 84 37.76 -13.07 -27.55
N PHE A 85 38.43 -12.11 -26.92
CA PHE A 85 39.71 -11.57 -27.35
C PHE A 85 40.57 -11.31 -26.11
N SER A 86 41.84 -10.96 -26.31
CA SER A 86 42.74 -10.63 -25.20
C SER A 86 43.45 -9.31 -25.48
N VAL A 87 43.83 -8.63 -24.42
CA VAL A 87 44.69 -7.44 -24.50
C VAL A 87 45.92 -7.64 -23.61
N ASP A 88 47.08 -7.18 -24.09
CA ASP A 88 48.36 -7.39 -23.37
C ASP A 88 48.55 -6.41 -22.20
N GLN A 89 47.83 -5.30 -22.21
CA GLN A 89 47.83 -4.29 -21.15
C GLN A 89 46.40 -3.80 -20.85
N PRO A 90 46.11 -3.32 -19.63
CA PRO A 90 44.77 -2.83 -19.26
C PRO A 90 44.30 -1.63 -20.09
N GLN A 91 45.25 -0.85 -20.59
CA GLN A 91 45.05 0.25 -21.53
C GLN A 91 45.54 -0.19 -22.91
N ALA A 92 44.61 -0.49 -23.81
CA ALA A 92 44.92 -1.03 -25.13
C ALA A 92 43.85 -0.67 -26.15
N VAL A 93 44.25 -0.68 -27.42
CA VAL A 93 43.33 -0.59 -28.56
C VAL A 93 43.54 -1.84 -29.41
N VAL A 94 42.47 -2.60 -29.63
CA VAL A 94 42.51 -3.89 -30.34
C VAL A 94 41.48 -3.91 -31.46
N ASN A 95 41.87 -4.48 -32.60
CA ASN A 95 40.97 -4.71 -33.72
C ASN A 95 39.99 -5.84 -33.37
N VAL A 96 38.69 -5.57 -33.52
CA VAL A 96 37.59 -6.52 -33.28
C VAL A 96 36.65 -6.58 -34.47
N SER A 97 37.16 -6.46 -35.70
CA SER A 97 36.34 -6.49 -36.93
C SER A 97 35.46 -7.73 -37.04
N SER A 98 36.00 -8.90 -36.66
CA SER A 98 35.27 -10.17 -36.65
C SER A 98 34.05 -10.17 -35.72
N LEU A 99 34.03 -9.33 -34.67
CA LEU A 99 32.87 -9.17 -33.78
C LEU A 99 31.70 -8.52 -34.52
N PHE A 100 31.98 -7.44 -35.26
CA PHE A 100 30.97 -6.66 -35.99
C PHE A 100 30.55 -7.33 -37.31
N GLU A 101 31.37 -8.23 -37.86
CA GLU A 101 30.95 -9.14 -38.93
C GLU A 101 29.90 -10.15 -38.46
N GLN A 102 29.99 -10.59 -37.20
CA GLN A 102 29.08 -11.58 -36.61
C GLN A 102 27.83 -10.96 -35.98
N ASN A 103 27.91 -9.71 -35.54
CA ASN A 103 26.85 -9.05 -34.78
C ASN A 103 26.53 -7.67 -35.34
N ILE A 104 25.24 -7.45 -35.64
CA ILE A 104 24.74 -6.16 -36.15
C ILE A 104 24.71 -5.11 -35.02
N SER A 105 24.56 -5.54 -33.77
CA SER A 105 24.58 -4.68 -32.57
C SER A 105 25.12 -5.45 -31.38
N LEU A 106 25.69 -4.72 -30.44
CA LEU A 106 26.22 -5.26 -29.19
C LEU A 106 25.33 -4.93 -27.97
N ASP A 107 24.17 -4.28 -28.17
CA ASP A 107 23.23 -4.01 -27.07
C ASP A 107 22.83 -5.32 -26.36
N ALA A 108 22.65 -5.19 -25.05
CA ALA A 108 22.25 -6.27 -24.16
C ALA A 108 23.21 -7.48 -24.11
N LEU A 109 24.46 -7.34 -24.55
CA LEU A 109 25.53 -8.25 -24.18
C LEU A 109 26.17 -7.77 -22.86
N SER A 110 26.89 -8.64 -22.18
CA SER A 110 27.81 -8.22 -21.11
C SER A 110 29.25 -8.48 -21.51
N VAL A 111 30.14 -7.58 -21.13
CA VAL A 111 31.58 -7.81 -21.15
C VAL A 111 31.98 -8.51 -19.86
N LEU A 112 32.67 -9.63 -19.97
CA LEU A 112 33.31 -10.38 -18.89
C LEU A 112 34.82 -10.22 -19.03
N VAL A 113 35.50 -9.85 -17.95
CA VAL A 113 36.96 -9.72 -17.90
C VAL A 113 37.50 -10.67 -16.85
N ASP A 114 38.41 -11.56 -17.26
CA ASP A 114 39.23 -12.36 -16.34
C ASP A 114 40.53 -11.59 -16.07
N THR A 115 40.70 -11.14 -14.83
CA THR A 115 41.87 -10.36 -14.40
C THR A 115 43.09 -11.25 -14.15
N CYS A 116 44.26 -10.63 -14.01
CA CYS A 116 45.51 -11.33 -13.70
C CYS A 116 45.50 -12.04 -12.34
N THR A 117 44.64 -11.59 -11.42
CA THR A 117 44.49 -12.17 -10.09
C THR A 117 43.49 -13.32 -10.06
N GLY A 118 42.95 -13.72 -11.22
CA GLY A 118 41.92 -14.77 -11.33
C GLY A 118 40.52 -14.30 -10.93
N THR A 119 40.31 -12.98 -10.82
CA THR A 119 39.01 -12.39 -10.51
C THR A 119 38.20 -12.21 -11.78
N ARG A 120 36.89 -12.50 -11.74
CA ARG A 120 35.96 -12.19 -12.83
C ARG A 120 35.13 -10.97 -12.50
N ILE A 121 35.13 -10.01 -13.40
CA ILE A 121 34.27 -8.83 -13.36
C ILE A 121 33.45 -8.75 -14.64
N CYS A 122 32.30 -8.10 -14.56
CA CYS A 122 31.43 -7.95 -15.69
C CYS A 122 30.69 -6.61 -15.69
N ALA A 123 30.35 -6.14 -16.87
CA ALA A 123 29.52 -4.96 -17.08
C ALA A 123 28.64 -5.16 -18.32
N GLY A 124 27.40 -4.68 -18.27
CA GLY A 124 26.51 -4.65 -19.41
C GLY A 124 26.99 -3.64 -20.46
N LEU A 125 26.81 -3.98 -21.74
CA LEU A 125 27.04 -3.04 -22.82
C LEU A 125 25.82 -2.15 -23.00
N THR A 126 26.08 -0.85 -22.90
CA THR A 126 25.09 0.19 -23.13
C THR A 126 25.36 0.87 -24.47
N SER A 127 24.28 1.14 -25.20
CA SER A 127 24.33 2.00 -26.39
C SER A 127 24.20 3.46 -25.94
N GLU A 128 24.88 4.38 -26.62
CA GLU A 128 24.62 5.82 -26.44
C GLU A 128 23.20 6.23 -26.90
N SER A 129 22.58 5.40 -27.74
CA SER A 129 21.21 5.59 -28.20
C SER A 129 20.20 5.03 -27.19
N HIS A 130 19.02 5.66 -27.14
CA HIS A 130 17.94 5.21 -26.26
C HIS A 130 17.47 3.79 -26.61
N VAL A 131 17.32 2.92 -25.61
CA VAL A 131 16.86 1.53 -25.78
C VAL A 131 15.45 1.35 -25.23
N ARG A 132 14.55 0.85 -26.08
CA ARG A 132 13.20 0.46 -25.66
C ARG A 132 13.22 -0.99 -25.19
N THR A 133 12.63 -1.25 -24.02
CA THR A 133 12.52 -2.59 -23.43
C THR A 133 11.05 -2.95 -23.26
N TRP A 134 10.70 -4.18 -23.66
CA TRP A 134 9.42 -4.81 -23.38
C TRP A 134 9.65 -6.12 -22.61
N GLN A 135 8.63 -6.56 -21.87
CA GLN A 135 8.64 -7.79 -21.08
C GLN A 135 7.37 -8.61 -21.35
N ALA A 136 7.54 -9.93 -21.45
CA ALA A 136 6.47 -10.90 -21.38
C ALA A 136 6.80 -11.93 -20.30
N ARG A 137 5.85 -12.27 -19.43
CA ARG A 137 6.06 -13.17 -18.29
C ARG A 137 5.22 -14.43 -18.40
N PHE A 138 5.87 -15.58 -18.29
CA PHE A 138 5.25 -16.91 -18.29
C PHE A 138 5.40 -17.56 -16.92
N TYR A 139 4.46 -18.44 -16.56
CA TYR A 139 4.35 -18.99 -15.20
C TYR A 139 4.39 -20.52 -15.11
N SER A 140 3.83 -21.26 -16.07
CA SER A 140 3.82 -22.73 -16.10
C SER A 140 3.26 -23.23 -17.44
N PRO A 141 3.72 -24.38 -17.98
CA PRO A 141 4.79 -25.26 -17.50
C PRO A 141 6.21 -24.70 -17.68
N ILE A 142 6.37 -23.68 -18.52
CA ILE A 142 7.62 -22.97 -18.73
C ILE A 142 7.47 -21.57 -18.15
N ALA A 143 8.32 -21.21 -17.21
CA ALA A 143 8.20 -20.01 -16.40
C ALA A 143 9.42 -19.12 -16.55
N GLY A 144 9.23 -17.81 -16.38
CA GLY A 144 10.30 -16.82 -16.49
C GLY A 144 9.86 -15.62 -17.33
N ASN A 145 10.83 -14.76 -17.63
CA ASN A 145 10.64 -13.55 -18.38
C ASN A 145 11.32 -13.65 -19.75
N ILE A 146 10.64 -13.06 -20.73
CA ILE A 146 11.21 -12.72 -22.02
C ILE A 146 11.30 -11.21 -22.07
N TYR A 147 12.48 -10.68 -22.38
CA TYR A 147 12.69 -9.26 -22.64
C TYR A 147 12.94 -9.05 -24.13
N ILE A 148 12.27 -8.07 -24.71
CA ILE A 148 12.54 -7.64 -26.09
C ILE A 148 13.19 -6.27 -25.99
N ARG A 149 14.38 -6.10 -26.58
CA ARG A 149 15.12 -4.85 -26.57
C ARG A 149 15.39 -4.34 -27.97
N GLN A 150 15.12 -3.06 -28.20
CA GLN A 150 15.37 -2.40 -29.48
C GLN A 150 16.06 -1.06 -29.24
N VAL A 151 17.23 -0.89 -29.83
CA VAL A 151 17.92 0.40 -29.91
C VAL A 151 17.15 1.31 -30.85
N THR A 152 16.89 2.55 -30.43
CA THR A 152 16.14 3.51 -31.24
C THR A 152 16.87 3.80 -32.55
N GLY A 153 16.17 3.65 -33.67
CA GLY A 153 16.74 3.81 -35.02
C GLY A 153 17.12 2.49 -35.70
N GLU A 154 17.25 1.39 -34.95
CA GLU A 154 17.47 0.06 -35.53
C GLU A 154 16.13 -0.61 -35.90
N ALA A 155 16.09 -1.28 -37.06
CA ALA A 155 14.93 -2.07 -37.47
C ALA A 155 14.80 -3.37 -36.67
N GLY A 156 15.94 -3.97 -36.30
CA GLY A 156 16.03 -5.21 -35.54
C GLY A 156 15.79 -5.04 -34.05
N ALA A 157 15.77 -6.15 -33.33
CA ALA A 157 15.67 -6.20 -31.87
C ALA A 157 16.37 -7.46 -31.33
N ARG A 158 16.46 -7.57 -30.01
CA ARG A 158 16.96 -8.75 -29.31
C ARG A 158 15.91 -9.30 -28.38
N VAL A 159 15.73 -10.61 -28.44
CA VAL A 159 14.91 -11.35 -27.50
C VAL A 159 15.85 -12.02 -26.51
N LEU A 160 15.70 -11.69 -25.24
CA LEU A 160 16.45 -12.24 -24.12
C LEU A 160 15.48 -13.07 -23.27
N SER A 161 15.92 -14.23 -22.81
CA SER A 161 15.08 -15.16 -22.07
C SER A 161 15.82 -15.77 -20.89
N ASP A 162 15.13 -15.87 -19.77
CA ASP A 162 15.53 -16.66 -18.60
C ASP A 162 14.51 -17.77 -18.27
N LEU A 163 13.82 -18.25 -19.32
CA LEU A 163 12.83 -19.31 -19.22
C LEU A 163 13.42 -20.59 -18.62
N LYS A 164 12.62 -21.22 -17.76
CA LYS A 164 12.91 -22.49 -17.12
C LYS A 164 11.69 -23.39 -17.13
N ASN A 165 11.93 -24.69 -17.22
CA ASN A 165 10.89 -25.69 -17.09
C ASN A 165 10.58 -25.92 -15.60
N VAL A 166 9.37 -25.57 -15.17
CA VAL A 166 8.88 -25.80 -13.80
C VAL A 166 7.94 -26.99 -13.70
N ASP A 167 7.63 -27.63 -14.83
CA ASP A 167 6.88 -28.89 -14.91
C ASP A 167 7.81 -30.07 -14.61
N GLN A 168 7.39 -30.91 -13.66
CA GLN A 168 8.16 -32.09 -13.25
C GLN A 168 7.88 -33.31 -14.14
N THR A 169 6.82 -33.27 -14.96
CA THR A 169 6.34 -34.41 -15.75
C THR A 169 6.87 -34.41 -17.19
N ARG A 170 7.21 -33.24 -17.71
CA ARG A 170 7.64 -33.04 -19.10
C ARG A 170 8.91 -32.22 -19.14
N THR A 171 9.76 -32.48 -20.12
CA THR A 171 10.99 -31.71 -20.36
C THR A 171 10.86 -30.88 -21.63
N PHE A 172 11.24 -29.61 -21.51
CA PHE A 172 11.25 -28.67 -22.62
C PHE A 172 12.64 -28.05 -22.70
N PRO A 173 13.61 -28.62 -23.43
CA PRO A 173 14.95 -28.04 -23.53
C PRO A 173 14.98 -26.79 -24.41
N ASN A 174 14.05 -26.71 -25.38
CA ASN A 174 13.92 -25.59 -26.31
C ASN A 174 12.44 -25.30 -26.59
N VAL A 175 12.13 -24.04 -26.88
CA VAL A 175 10.80 -23.59 -27.31
C VAL A 175 10.89 -22.65 -28.48
N THR A 176 9.87 -22.68 -29.35
CA THR A 176 9.75 -21.67 -30.40
C THR A 176 8.95 -20.49 -29.89
N ILE A 177 9.54 -19.30 -29.92
CA ILE A 177 8.83 -18.05 -29.64
C ILE A 177 8.19 -17.52 -30.93
N LEU A 178 6.91 -17.22 -30.80
CA LEU A 178 6.04 -16.62 -31.79
C LEU A 178 5.48 -15.31 -31.24
N VAL A 179 5.02 -14.44 -32.12
CA VAL A 179 4.35 -13.19 -31.73
C VAL A 179 3.04 -13.00 -32.48
N SER A 180 2.08 -12.35 -31.82
CA SER A 180 0.75 -12.06 -32.35
C SER A 180 0.47 -10.56 -32.40
N GLN A 181 -0.12 -10.13 -33.52
CA GLN A 181 -0.66 -8.78 -33.72
C GLN A 181 -2.18 -8.73 -33.50
N SER A 182 -2.76 -9.79 -32.94
CA SER A 182 -4.19 -9.87 -32.65
C SER A 182 -4.63 -8.73 -31.72
N SER A 183 -5.83 -8.21 -31.96
CA SER A 183 -6.51 -7.25 -31.07
C SER A 183 -7.25 -7.93 -29.91
N ALA A 184 -6.95 -9.21 -29.62
CA ALA A 184 -7.51 -9.91 -28.48
C ALA A 184 -7.22 -9.16 -27.17
N THR A 185 -8.18 -9.14 -26.25
CA THR A 185 -8.05 -8.42 -24.97
C THR A 185 -7.31 -9.23 -23.90
N SER A 186 -7.10 -10.53 -24.11
CA SER A 186 -6.41 -11.41 -23.17
C SER A 186 -5.82 -12.64 -23.86
N CYS A 187 -4.84 -13.27 -23.20
CA CYS A 187 -4.27 -14.53 -23.65
C CYS A 187 -5.30 -15.66 -23.76
N ASN A 188 -6.28 -15.74 -22.86
CA ASN A 188 -7.34 -16.76 -22.95
C ASN A 188 -8.17 -16.58 -24.22
N THR A 189 -8.51 -15.34 -24.57
CA THR A 189 -9.24 -15.02 -25.81
C THR A 189 -8.40 -15.35 -27.03
N LEU A 190 -7.12 -14.97 -27.03
CA LEU A 190 -6.20 -15.26 -28.13
C LEU A 190 -6.04 -16.77 -28.36
N LEU A 191 -5.79 -17.54 -27.29
CA LEU A 191 -5.58 -18.98 -27.38
C LEU A 191 -6.85 -19.74 -27.80
N GLY A 192 -8.03 -19.25 -27.38
CA GLY A 192 -9.32 -19.85 -27.75
C GLY A 192 -9.68 -19.73 -29.23
N SER A 193 -9.16 -18.72 -29.93
CA SER A 193 -9.38 -18.48 -31.35
C SER A 193 -8.09 -18.43 -32.16
N LEU A 194 -7.04 -19.10 -31.69
CA LEU A 194 -5.71 -18.99 -32.26
C LEU A 194 -5.67 -19.59 -33.67
N ASP A 195 -5.31 -18.77 -34.66
CA ASP A 195 -4.85 -19.27 -35.95
C ASP A 195 -3.32 -19.27 -35.96
N PRO A 196 -2.65 -20.44 -35.89
CA PRO A 196 -1.19 -20.54 -35.93
C PRO A 196 -0.56 -19.87 -37.15
N LYS A 197 -1.28 -19.72 -38.27
CA LYS A 197 -0.79 -19.05 -39.48
C LYS A 197 -0.69 -17.53 -39.33
N SER A 198 -1.44 -16.94 -38.41
CA SER A 198 -1.37 -15.50 -38.11
C SER A 198 -0.18 -15.13 -37.24
N LEU A 199 0.50 -16.12 -36.64
CA LEU A 199 1.62 -15.90 -35.75
C LEU A 199 2.91 -15.72 -36.54
N THR A 200 3.70 -14.71 -36.16
CA THR A 200 5.04 -14.52 -36.72
C THR A 200 6.06 -15.27 -35.87
N LYS A 201 6.84 -16.16 -36.48
CA LYS A 201 7.92 -16.86 -35.78
C LYS A 201 9.12 -15.93 -35.59
N LEU A 202 9.54 -15.75 -34.34
CA LEU A 202 10.77 -15.02 -34.05
C LEU A 202 11.99 -15.96 -34.05
N GLY A 203 11.90 -17.12 -33.40
CA GLY A 203 13.02 -18.05 -33.32
C GLY A 203 12.86 -19.12 -32.23
N VAL A 204 13.97 -19.76 -31.86
CA VAL A 204 14.02 -20.79 -30.82
C VAL A 204 14.80 -20.27 -29.62
N LEU A 205 14.25 -20.46 -28.42
CA LEU A 205 14.86 -20.12 -27.15
C LEU A 205 15.17 -21.40 -26.37
N THR A 206 16.32 -21.39 -25.70
CA THR A 206 16.71 -22.46 -24.77
C THR A 206 16.02 -22.24 -23.43
N VAL A 207 15.64 -23.34 -22.79
CA VAL A 207 14.92 -23.35 -21.52
C VAL A 207 15.76 -24.13 -20.50
N GLY A 208 16.04 -23.49 -19.36
CA GLY A 208 16.79 -24.10 -18.26
C GLY A 208 15.89 -24.89 -17.30
N SER A 209 16.43 -25.17 -16.12
CA SER A 209 15.67 -25.70 -14.98
C SER A 209 15.80 -24.76 -13.76
N PRO A 210 15.00 -24.94 -12.70
CA PRO A 210 15.16 -24.21 -11.44
C PRO A 210 16.57 -24.32 -10.84
N LEU A 211 17.23 -25.48 -11.04
CA LEU A 211 18.57 -25.77 -10.51
C LEU A 211 19.70 -25.37 -11.47
N GLU A 212 19.42 -25.43 -12.77
CA GLU A 212 20.36 -25.10 -13.83
C GLU A 212 19.73 -24.02 -14.73
N PRO A 213 19.72 -22.75 -14.27
CA PRO A 213 19.16 -21.65 -15.05
C PRO A 213 20.02 -21.41 -16.30
N VAL A 214 19.34 -21.21 -17.44
CA VAL A 214 19.98 -20.93 -18.72
C VAL A 214 19.50 -19.59 -19.24
N LYS A 215 20.42 -18.79 -19.79
CA LYS A 215 20.10 -17.56 -20.51
C LYS A 215 20.11 -17.83 -22.01
N SER A 216 19.11 -17.31 -22.72
CA SER A 216 18.98 -17.45 -24.16
C SER A 216 18.87 -16.08 -24.82
N ARG A 217 19.51 -15.93 -25.98
CA ARG A 217 19.52 -14.71 -26.79
C ARG A 217 19.15 -15.06 -28.23
N LEU A 218 18.31 -14.23 -28.82
CA LEU A 218 17.91 -14.33 -30.23
C LEU A 218 17.94 -12.92 -30.85
N GLU A 219 18.67 -12.78 -31.95
CA GLU A 219 18.63 -11.60 -32.81
C GLU A 219 17.44 -11.69 -33.76
N ILE A 220 16.65 -10.62 -33.85
CA ILE A 220 15.56 -10.50 -34.83
C ILE A 220 15.85 -9.34 -35.79
N SER A 221 15.73 -9.59 -37.09
CA SER A 221 16.08 -8.62 -38.13
C SER A 221 15.10 -7.44 -38.22
N THR A 222 13.82 -7.68 -37.91
CA THR A 222 12.76 -6.66 -37.91
C THR A 222 11.73 -6.97 -36.84
N LEU A 223 11.36 -5.98 -36.03
CA LEU A 223 10.23 -6.06 -35.10
C LEU A 223 9.12 -5.10 -35.54
N ASN A 224 7.94 -5.64 -35.84
CA ASN A 224 6.76 -4.82 -36.12
C ASN A 224 6.30 -4.08 -34.84
N SER A 225 5.86 -2.83 -34.97
CA SER A 225 5.48 -1.99 -33.83
C SER A 225 4.20 -2.43 -33.10
N ASN A 226 3.38 -3.30 -33.71
CA ASN A 226 2.03 -3.64 -33.24
C ASN A 226 1.93 -5.06 -32.67
N VAL A 227 2.96 -5.52 -31.95
CA VAL A 227 2.92 -6.84 -31.32
C VAL A 227 2.40 -6.72 -29.88
N HIS A 228 1.33 -7.46 -29.58
CA HIS A 228 0.68 -7.42 -28.26
C HIS A 228 0.93 -8.66 -27.40
N PHE A 229 1.19 -9.83 -28.03
CA PHE A 229 1.36 -11.08 -27.30
C PHE A 229 2.59 -11.86 -27.77
N ALA A 230 3.31 -12.42 -26.81
CA ALA A 230 4.31 -13.45 -27.02
C ALA A 230 3.65 -14.82 -26.81
N VAL A 231 3.89 -15.74 -27.75
CA VAL A 231 3.34 -17.09 -27.73
C VAL A 231 4.48 -18.09 -27.77
N LEU A 232 4.52 -19.02 -26.82
CA LEU A 232 5.45 -20.15 -26.86
C LEU A 232 4.73 -21.35 -27.46
N ASN A 233 5.30 -21.91 -28.53
CA ASN A 233 4.85 -23.16 -29.11
C ASN A 233 5.50 -24.34 -28.37
N LEU A 234 4.68 -25.07 -27.62
CA LEU A 234 5.01 -26.38 -27.07
C LEU A 234 4.61 -27.43 -28.10
N THR A 235 5.31 -28.56 -28.18
CA THR A 235 5.11 -29.60 -29.20
C THR A 235 3.64 -29.99 -29.49
N SER A 236 2.75 -29.87 -28.49
CA SER A 236 1.31 -30.16 -28.60
C SER A 236 0.37 -29.04 -28.12
N SER A 237 0.88 -27.87 -27.74
CA SER A 237 0.05 -26.78 -27.20
C SER A 237 0.74 -25.41 -27.27
N TYR A 238 0.02 -24.33 -26.96
CA TYR A 238 0.58 -22.98 -26.94
C TYR A 238 0.44 -22.36 -25.55
N MET A 239 1.44 -21.57 -25.15
CA MET A 239 1.38 -20.66 -24.01
C MET A 239 1.37 -19.23 -24.51
N CYS A 240 0.72 -18.32 -23.78
CA CYS A 240 0.65 -16.91 -24.14
C CYS A 240 1.00 -16.03 -22.95
N ALA A 241 1.69 -14.91 -23.23
CA ALA A 241 1.88 -13.80 -22.32
C ALA A 241 1.72 -12.47 -23.08
N GLU A 242 1.22 -11.45 -22.39
CA GLU A 242 1.13 -10.10 -22.93
C GLU A 242 2.52 -9.46 -22.98
N ILE A 243 2.81 -8.72 -24.04
CA ILE A 243 4.04 -7.93 -24.17
C ILE A 243 3.76 -6.53 -23.63
N ARG A 244 4.42 -6.19 -22.52
CA ARG A 244 4.26 -4.90 -21.85
C ARG A 244 5.54 -4.09 -21.94
N SER A 245 5.41 -2.78 -22.14
CA SER A 245 6.58 -1.88 -22.11
C SER A 245 7.11 -1.80 -20.68
N VAL A 246 8.43 -1.91 -20.52
CA VAL A 246 9.10 -1.67 -19.25
C VAL A 246 9.40 -0.18 -19.16
N ALA A 247 8.65 0.52 -18.30
CA ALA A 247 8.89 1.93 -18.05
C ALA A 247 10.13 2.13 -17.17
N MET A 248 10.87 3.22 -17.43
CA MET A 248 11.92 3.69 -16.53
C MET A 248 11.34 3.90 -15.13
N LYS A 249 11.99 3.34 -14.11
CA LYS A 249 11.62 3.61 -12.72
C LYS A 249 12.30 4.90 -12.27
N VAL A 250 11.50 5.89 -11.85
CA VAL A 250 11.95 7.11 -11.19
C VAL A 250 11.30 7.16 -9.82
N VAL A 251 12.07 7.06 -8.74
CA VAL A 251 11.54 7.14 -7.37
C VAL A 251 12.27 8.23 -6.60
N SER A 252 11.56 8.89 -5.69
CA SER A 252 12.15 9.96 -4.89
C SER A 252 11.84 9.81 -3.41
N ALA A 253 12.77 10.26 -2.58
CA ALA A 253 12.59 10.52 -1.15
C ALA A 253 12.68 12.02 -0.93
N VAL A 254 11.55 12.65 -0.55
CA VAL A 254 11.48 14.09 -0.29
C VAL A 254 11.77 14.34 1.19
N VAL A 255 12.85 15.06 1.46
CA VAL A 255 13.28 15.42 2.82
C VAL A 255 12.66 16.75 3.20
N ASN A 256 11.93 16.76 4.30
CA ASN A 256 11.31 17.96 4.88
C ASN A 256 11.18 17.77 6.39
N MET A 257 12.33 17.70 7.08
CA MET A 257 12.43 17.31 8.49
C MET A 257 13.67 17.92 9.15
N GLN A 258 13.60 18.29 10.43
CA GLN A 258 14.71 18.84 11.23
C GLN A 258 15.39 20.10 10.61
N GLY A 259 14.59 20.91 9.90
CA GLY A 259 15.07 22.08 9.16
C GLY A 259 15.68 21.76 7.79
N ILE A 260 15.96 20.48 7.47
CA ILE A 260 16.53 20.08 6.18
C ILE A 260 15.42 19.96 5.13
N LYS A 261 15.62 20.58 3.97
CA LYS A 261 14.74 20.48 2.80
C LYS A 261 15.49 19.96 1.58
N GLY A 262 14.84 19.13 0.78
CA GLY A 262 15.42 18.65 -0.47
C GLY A 262 14.88 17.29 -0.88
N TYR A 263 15.65 16.58 -1.71
CA TYR A 263 15.27 15.25 -2.19
C TYR A 263 16.47 14.40 -2.62
N PHE A 264 16.23 13.10 -2.62
CA PHE A 264 17.00 12.11 -3.35
C PHE A 264 16.11 11.53 -4.45
N THR A 265 16.57 11.48 -5.70
CA THR A 265 15.88 10.86 -6.82
C THR A 265 16.74 9.74 -7.41
N PHE A 266 16.15 8.58 -7.62
CA PHE A 266 16.80 7.40 -8.19
C PHE A 266 16.13 7.05 -9.51
N GLN A 267 16.92 6.81 -10.54
CA GLN A 267 16.44 6.53 -11.90
C GLN A 267 17.11 5.27 -12.43
N GLN A 268 16.32 4.32 -12.93
CA GLN A 268 16.83 3.12 -13.59
C GLN A 268 15.96 2.82 -14.84
N PRO A 269 16.51 2.93 -16.06
CA PRO A 269 15.76 2.71 -17.30
C PRO A 269 15.16 1.30 -17.43
N SER A 270 15.92 0.27 -17.06
CA SER A 270 15.48 -1.12 -17.06
C SER A 270 16.28 -1.94 -16.03
N PRO A 271 15.93 -3.21 -15.77
CA PRO A 271 16.71 -4.08 -14.86
C PRO A 271 18.18 -4.29 -15.26
N PHE A 272 18.56 -3.89 -16.48
CA PHE A 272 19.87 -4.10 -17.06
C PHE A 272 20.76 -2.84 -17.05
N ASP A 273 20.20 -1.71 -16.65
CA ASP A 273 20.88 -0.42 -16.65
C ASP A 273 21.34 -0.05 -15.24
N LEU A 274 22.38 0.79 -15.15
CA LEU A 274 22.87 1.34 -13.89
C LEU A 274 21.86 2.33 -13.30
N THR A 275 21.90 2.51 -11.97
CA THR A 275 21.02 3.46 -11.29
C THR A 275 21.69 4.83 -11.20
N THR A 276 21.02 5.87 -11.69
CA THR A 276 21.42 7.26 -11.49
C THR A 276 20.79 7.80 -10.21
N ILE A 277 21.60 8.46 -9.36
CA ILE A 277 21.14 9.10 -8.12
C ILE A 277 21.32 10.61 -8.26
N ILE A 278 20.27 11.38 -8.03
CA ILE A 278 20.30 12.85 -8.05
C ILE A 278 19.97 13.31 -6.63
N VAL A 279 20.86 14.09 -6.03
CA VAL A 279 20.70 14.61 -4.66
C VAL A 279 20.65 16.13 -4.72
N ASN A 280 19.68 16.73 -4.01
CA ASN A 280 19.62 18.16 -3.79
C ASN A 280 19.11 18.41 -2.36
N LEU A 281 19.97 18.89 -1.49
CA LEU A 281 19.67 19.14 -0.08
C LEU A 281 20.13 20.54 0.32
N THR A 282 19.34 21.18 1.18
CA THR A 282 19.59 22.53 1.70
C THR A 282 19.43 22.56 3.21
N ASN A 283 20.07 23.53 3.84
CA ASN A 283 20.01 23.75 5.29
C ASN A 283 20.51 22.56 6.12
N LEU A 284 21.57 21.91 5.64
CA LEU A 284 22.28 20.85 6.36
C LEU A 284 23.01 21.41 7.59
N ASP A 285 23.43 22.68 7.54
CA ASP A 285 24.11 23.41 8.62
C ASP A 285 25.36 22.67 9.14
N ARG A 286 26.01 21.87 8.28
CA ARG A 286 27.16 21.02 8.61
C ARG A 286 26.89 20.00 9.73
N ARG A 287 25.60 19.70 10.00
CA ARG A 287 25.16 18.83 11.10
C ARG A 287 25.14 17.36 10.76
N VAL A 288 25.00 17.01 9.48
CA VAL A 288 24.86 15.62 9.02
C VAL A 288 26.11 15.15 8.28
N GLY A 289 26.31 13.83 8.27
CA GLY A 289 27.41 13.19 7.56
C GLY A 289 26.94 11.99 6.76
N PRO A 290 26.88 10.79 7.36
CA PRO A 290 26.45 9.59 6.66
C PRO A 290 24.97 9.62 6.25
N TYR A 291 24.66 8.97 5.14
CA TYR A 291 23.32 8.78 4.61
C TYR A 291 23.21 7.44 3.88
N HIS A 292 22.09 6.74 4.11
CA HIS A 292 21.90 5.36 3.67
C HIS A 292 20.44 5.10 3.28
N VAL A 293 20.23 4.07 2.45
CA VAL A 293 18.92 3.43 2.30
C VAL A 293 18.75 2.41 3.42
N HIS A 294 17.64 2.50 4.14
CA HIS A 294 17.27 1.61 5.24
C HIS A 294 16.22 0.58 4.81
N GLN A 295 15.90 -0.35 5.71
CA GLN A 295 15.07 -1.52 5.40
C GLN A 295 13.59 -1.19 5.19
N PHE A 296 13.00 -0.30 6.00
CA PHE A 296 11.55 -0.12 6.07
C PHE A 296 11.11 1.28 5.65
N PRO A 297 9.86 1.47 5.16
CA PRO A 297 9.31 2.80 4.90
C PRO A 297 9.12 3.60 6.20
N LEU A 298 9.10 4.93 6.08
CA LEU A 298 8.84 5.84 7.20
C LEU A 298 7.37 5.72 7.66
N PRO A 299 7.09 5.30 8.91
CA PRO A 299 5.73 5.34 9.43
C PRO A 299 5.29 6.79 9.66
N GLN A 300 3.98 7.01 9.70
CA GLN A 300 3.42 8.27 10.18
C GLN A 300 3.84 8.50 11.65
N MET A 301 4.19 9.74 11.99
CA MET A 301 4.50 10.12 13.36
C MET A 301 3.26 9.97 14.24
N ARG A 302 3.38 9.26 15.36
CA ARG A 302 2.26 9.00 16.29
C ARG A 302 2.39 9.71 17.62
N SER A 303 3.63 9.89 18.12
CA SER A 303 3.95 10.53 19.39
C SER A 303 5.28 11.30 19.31
N PRO A 304 5.49 12.39 20.06
CA PRO A 304 6.77 13.11 20.11
C PRO A 304 7.94 12.29 20.65
N SER A 305 7.67 11.32 21.54
CA SER A 305 8.72 10.51 22.17
C SER A 305 9.26 9.39 21.26
N ASP A 306 8.57 9.07 20.18
CA ASP A 306 8.99 8.06 19.21
C ASP A 306 9.44 8.75 17.91
N SER A 307 10.76 8.90 17.76
CA SER A 307 11.32 9.42 16.51
C SER A 307 10.91 8.50 15.36
N SER A 308 10.26 9.06 14.34
CA SER A 308 9.88 8.30 13.14
C SER A 308 11.10 7.72 12.42
N CYS A 309 12.30 8.27 12.64
CA CYS A 309 13.55 7.76 12.09
C CYS A 309 14.20 6.64 12.94
N SER A 310 13.63 6.25 14.08
CA SER A 310 14.23 5.31 15.03
C SER A 310 14.56 3.94 14.41
N ASN A 311 15.44 3.17 15.05
CA ASN A 311 15.78 1.81 14.60
C ASN A 311 14.57 0.89 14.53
N ASN A 312 13.66 1.00 15.50
CA ASN A 312 12.43 0.23 15.52
C ASN A 312 11.51 0.55 14.34
N ASN A 313 11.55 1.78 13.82
CA ASN A 313 10.72 2.23 12.71
C ASN A 313 11.33 1.92 11.34
N LEU A 314 12.63 2.19 11.12
CA LEU A 314 13.25 2.08 9.79
C LEU A 314 14.16 0.85 9.59
N GLY A 315 14.48 0.13 10.66
CA GLY A 315 15.45 -0.97 10.62
C GLY A 315 16.87 -0.52 10.30
N GLY A 316 17.77 -1.48 10.05
CA GLY A 316 19.16 -1.23 9.70
C GLY A 316 19.34 -0.75 8.26
N HIS A 317 20.60 -0.67 7.81
CA HIS A 317 20.92 -0.40 6.41
C HIS A 317 20.41 -1.53 5.52
N TRP A 318 20.12 -1.21 4.26
CA TRP A 318 19.74 -2.22 3.27
C TRP A 318 20.98 -3.01 2.82
N ASN A 319 21.12 -4.23 3.32
CA ASN A 319 22.27 -5.10 3.09
C ASN A 319 21.83 -6.54 2.74
N PRO A 320 21.26 -6.78 1.55
CA PRO A 320 20.73 -8.10 1.17
C PRO A 320 21.80 -9.18 1.03
N PHE A 321 23.07 -8.79 0.88
CA PHE A 321 24.20 -9.71 0.72
C PHE A 321 24.97 -9.95 2.02
N ASN A 322 24.50 -9.39 3.15
CA ASN A 322 25.12 -9.51 4.47
C ASN A 322 26.62 -9.15 4.47
N LEU A 323 27.01 -8.11 3.74
CA LEU A 323 28.38 -7.64 3.68
C LEU A 323 28.80 -7.05 5.03
N ASN A 324 29.99 -7.40 5.50
CA ASN A 324 30.62 -6.78 6.66
C ASN A 324 31.76 -5.88 6.17
N THR A 325 31.54 -4.57 6.19
CA THR A 325 32.37 -3.65 5.40
C THR A 325 33.45 -3.01 6.25
N GLN A 326 34.71 -3.38 5.99
CA GLN A 326 35.91 -2.65 6.43
C GLN A 326 36.65 -2.01 5.24
N ALA A 327 36.01 -1.99 4.06
CA ALA A 327 36.61 -1.49 2.83
C ALA A 327 36.91 0.02 2.94
N PRO A 328 38.08 0.48 2.47
CA PRO A 328 38.39 1.91 2.42
C PRO A 328 37.39 2.66 1.51
N ARG A 329 37.02 3.90 1.88
CA ARG A 329 36.20 4.78 1.03
C ARG A 329 36.84 4.93 -0.36
N GLY A 330 36.01 4.93 -1.40
CA GLY A 330 36.48 4.97 -2.80
C GLY A 330 36.85 3.61 -3.39
N SER A 331 36.67 2.52 -2.63
CA SER A 331 36.71 1.15 -3.19
C SER A 331 35.51 0.89 -4.11
N THR A 332 35.50 -0.25 -4.79
CA THR A 332 34.40 -0.61 -5.69
C THR A 332 33.09 -0.88 -4.94
N HIS A 333 31.95 -0.60 -5.60
CA HIS A 333 30.63 -0.55 -4.97
C HIS A 333 30.11 -1.90 -4.47
N ASP A 334 30.64 -3.00 -4.99
CA ASP A 334 30.33 -4.37 -4.55
C ASP A 334 30.86 -4.70 -3.14
N LEU A 335 31.82 -3.91 -2.64
CA LEU A 335 32.39 -4.08 -1.30
C LEU A 335 31.59 -3.37 -0.21
N PHE A 336 30.53 -2.64 -0.58
CA PHE A 336 29.68 -1.90 0.34
C PHE A 336 28.27 -2.45 0.37
N GLU A 337 27.57 -2.23 1.48
CA GLU A 337 26.15 -2.56 1.58
C GLU A 337 25.39 -1.87 0.44
N VAL A 338 24.38 -2.55 -0.13
CA VAL A 338 23.57 -2.01 -1.24
C VAL A 338 23.05 -0.61 -0.90
N GLY A 339 22.58 -0.42 0.33
CA GLY A 339 22.06 0.84 0.84
C GLY A 339 23.11 1.85 1.35
N ASP A 340 24.40 1.53 1.41
CA ASP A 340 25.41 2.47 1.92
C ASP A 340 25.82 3.50 0.84
N LEU A 341 25.06 4.59 0.79
CA LEU A 341 25.28 5.64 -0.21
C LEU A 341 26.52 6.47 0.11
N SER A 342 26.81 6.72 1.39
CA SER A 342 27.95 7.55 1.79
C SER A 342 29.30 6.90 1.53
N ALA A 343 29.44 5.60 1.75
CA ALA A 343 30.70 4.92 1.46
C ALA A 343 30.99 4.86 -0.04
N LYS A 344 29.94 4.76 -0.87
CA LYS A 344 30.02 4.76 -2.34
C LYS A 344 30.22 6.15 -2.95
N HIS A 345 29.50 7.16 -2.45
CA HIS A 345 29.36 8.46 -3.12
C HIS A 345 29.91 9.66 -2.31
N GLY A 346 30.47 9.42 -1.13
CA GLY A 346 31.00 10.46 -0.24
C GLY A 346 30.01 10.93 0.83
N SER A 347 30.52 11.48 1.94
CA SER A 347 29.76 11.97 3.11
C SER A 347 29.21 13.39 2.89
N LEU A 348 28.12 13.74 3.60
CA LEU A 348 27.55 15.10 3.62
C LEU A 348 28.25 16.03 4.64
N GLU A 349 29.24 15.54 5.37
CA GLU A 349 29.97 16.31 6.38
C GLU A 349 30.45 17.66 5.84
N ASN A 350 30.41 18.68 6.70
CA ASN A 350 30.85 20.05 6.41
C ASN A 350 30.07 20.77 5.29
N SER A 351 29.00 20.18 4.76
CA SER A 351 28.15 20.80 3.75
C SER A 351 27.02 21.61 4.39
N ASN A 352 26.70 22.77 3.81
CA ASN A 352 25.47 23.50 4.16
C ASN A 352 24.35 23.23 3.15
N ASN A 353 24.71 23.22 1.86
CA ASN A 353 23.87 22.77 0.76
C ASN A 353 24.66 21.71 -0.02
N PHE A 354 23.98 20.73 -0.60
CA PHE A 354 24.60 19.65 -1.33
C PHE A 354 23.81 19.32 -2.58
N GLN A 355 24.47 19.33 -3.73
CA GLN A 355 23.90 18.92 -5.00
C GLN A 355 24.88 18.03 -5.74
N ALA A 356 24.45 16.84 -6.14
CA ALA A 356 25.29 15.90 -6.86
C ALA A 356 24.46 14.96 -7.74
N THR A 357 25.11 14.38 -8.74
CA THR A 357 24.57 13.28 -9.52
C THR A 357 25.59 12.15 -9.56
N PHE A 358 25.16 10.95 -9.22
CA PHE A 358 25.99 9.76 -9.12
C PHE A 358 25.45 8.63 -10.01
N THR A 359 26.34 7.72 -10.38
CA THR A 359 25.98 6.42 -10.96
C THR A 359 26.30 5.33 -9.94
N ASP A 360 25.39 4.39 -9.74
CA ASP A 360 25.53 3.30 -8.78
C ASP A 360 25.44 1.93 -9.47
N TRP A 361 26.48 1.12 -9.28
CA TRP A 361 26.63 -0.23 -9.83
C TRP A 361 25.98 -1.34 -8.98
N ASN A 362 25.42 -1.01 -7.81
CA ASN A 362 24.88 -1.99 -6.87
C ASN A 362 23.68 -1.41 -6.10
N LEU A 363 22.74 -0.75 -6.78
CA LEU A 363 21.54 -0.16 -6.16
C LEU A 363 20.29 -0.32 -7.06
N PRO A 364 19.69 -1.51 -7.14
CA PRO A 364 18.60 -1.79 -8.08
C PRO A 364 17.28 -1.11 -7.66
N LEU A 365 16.49 -0.72 -8.67
CA LEU A 365 15.07 -0.35 -8.55
C LEU A 365 14.14 -1.48 -9.03
N PHE A 366 14.66 -2.51 -9.69
CA PHE A 366 13.91 -3.70 -10.13
C PHE A 366 14.29 -4.94 -9.32
N GLY A 367 13.38 -5.91 -9.28
CA GLY A 367 13.65 -7.23 -8.74
C GLY A 367 13.78 -7.28 -7.21
N ARG A 368 14.15 -8.47 -6.71
CA ARG A 368 14.10 -8.83 -5.28
C ARG A 368 14.85 -7.87 -4.35
N ASN A 369 15.94 -7.28 -4.83
CA ASN A 369 16.78 -6.38 -4.03
C ASN A 369 16.42 -4.90 -4.17
N SER A 370 15.32 -4.58 -4.85
CA SER A 370 14.87 -3.22 -5.10
C SER A 370 14.77 -2.37 -3.82
N ILE A 371 15.18 -1.11 -3.93
CA ILE A 371 15.03 -0.11 -2.86
C ILE A 371 13.68 0.61 -2.85
N VAL A 372 12.82 0.36 -3.85
CA VAL A 372 11.50 1.00 -3.96
C VAL A 372 10.63 0.67 -2.74
N GLY A 373 9.99 1.69 -2.16
CA GLY A 373 9.14 1.55 -0.97
C GLY A 373 9.90 1.48 0.36
N ARG A 374 11.22 1.68 0.38
CA ARG A 374 12.05 1.76 1.60
C ARG A 374 12.18 3.21 2.10
N SER A 375 13.26 3.56 2.80
CA SER A 375 13.52 4.93 3.26
C SER A 375 14.99 5.33 3.09
N VAL A 376 15.26 6.64 2.97
CA VAL A 376 16.59 7.23 3.12
C VAL A 376 16.70 7.83 4.52
N VAL A 377 17.84 7.61 5.20
CA VAL A 377 18.16 8.17 6.52
C VAL A 377 19.48 8.92 6.44
N MET A 378 19.52 10.10 7.05
CA MET A 378 20.73 10.89 7.26
C MET A 378 21.08 10.91 8.74
N HIS A 379 22.36 10.81 9.03
CA HIS A 379 22.91 10.68 10.37
C HIS A 379 23.75 11.90 10.73
N LEU A 380 23.81 12.21 12.02
CA LEU A 380 24.88 13.02 12.59
C LEU A 380 26.24 12.31 12.40
N PRO A 381 27.37 13.03 12.48
CA PRO A 381 28.70 12.43 12.34
C PRO A 381 29.02 11.31 13.35
N ASP A 382 28.33 11.27 14.50
CA ASP A 382 28.46 10.21 15.50
C ASP A 382 27.65 8.93 15.17
N GLY A 383 26.91 8.93 14.04
CA GLY A 383 26.05 7.84 13.61
C GLY A 383 24.61 7.91 14.12
N THR A 384 24.27 8.89 14.95
CA THR A 384 22.89 9.10 15.43
C THR A 384 21.98 9.47 14.26
N ARG A 385 20.81 8.83 14.15
CA ARG A 385 19.84 9.15 13.10
C ARG A 385 19.25 10.53 13.32
N PHE A 386 19.24 11.35 12.28
CA PHE A 386 18.86 12.75 12.38
C PHE A 386 17.59 13.09 11.60
N ALA A 387 17.57 12.79 10.30
CA ALA A 387 16.43 13.06 9.43
C ALA A 387 16.23 11.90 8.45
N CYS A 388 15.00 11.70 8.00
CA CYS A 388 14.64 10.58 7.14
C CYS A 388 13.46 10.89 6.23
N ALA A 389 13.31 10.11 5.17
CA ALA A 389 12.21 10.21 4.21
C ALA A 389 11.91 8.85 3.56
N SER A 390 10.64 8.54 3.30
CA SER A 390 10.24 7.37 2.52
C SER A 390 10.64 7.51 1.05
N LEU A 391 11.14 6.43 0.46
CA LEU A 391 11.23 6.27 -0.99
C LEU A 391 9.85 5.90 -1.52
N GLY A 392 9.33 6.76 -2.39
CA GLY A 392 8.04 6.54 -3.04
C GLY A 392 8.06 5.41 -4.07
N TYR A 393 6.97 5.35 -4.83
CA TYR A 393 6.78 4.45 -5.95
C TYR A 393 6.86 5.24 -7.27
N PRO A 394 7.22 4.60 -8.40
CA PRO A 394 7.39 5.31 -9.67
C PRO A 394 6.08 5.72 -10.36
N GLY A 395 4.93 5.46 -9.73
CA GLY A 395 3.60 5.81 -10.21
C GLY A 395 2.53 5.49 -9.16
N GLU A 396 1.27 5.58 -9.57
CA GLU A 396 0.13 5.18 -8.73
C GLU A 396 0.20 3.68 -8.38
N VAL A 397 -0.18 3.38 -7.14
CA VAL A 397 -0.14 2.01 -6.61
C VAL A 397 -1.50 1.53 -6.14
N SER A 398 -1.71 0.22 -6.26
CA SER A 398 -2.76 -0.49 -5.56
C SER A 398 -2.14 -1.23 -4.39
N VAL A 399 -2.89 -1.36 -3.29
CA VAL A 399 -2.37 -1.95 -2.04
C VAL A 399 -3.36 -2.95 -1.47
N ALA A 400 -2.94 -4.19 -1.22
CA ALA A 400 -3.73 -5.17 -0.48
C ALA A 400 -3.26 -5.19 0.98
N LYS A 401 -4.20 -5.19 1.92
CA LYS A 401 -3.95 -5.20 3.36
C LYS A 401 -4.56 -6.44 3.99
N ALA A 402 -3.74 -7.14 4.78
CA ALA A 402 -4.17 -8.13 5.77
C ALA A 402 -3.93 -7.57 7.18
N ALA A 403 -4.98 -7.53 8.00
CA ALA A 403 -4.90 -7.06 9.40
C ALA A 403 -5.16 -8.21 10.36
N PHE A 404 -4.15 -8.62 11.10
CA PHE A 404 -4.22 -9.70 12.08
C PHE A 404 -4.58 -9.17 13.46
N ARG A 405 -5.50 -9.88 14.11
CA ARG A 405 -6.06 -9.57 15.43
C ARG A 405 -6.17 -10.88 16.21
N GLY A 406 -5.70 -10.93 17.45
CA GLY A 406 -5.71 -12.14 18.29
C GLY A 406 -4.30 -12.67 18.58
N LEU A 407 -4.04 -13.96 18.30
CA LEU A 407 -2.74 -14.58 18.63
C LEU A 407 -1.58 -13.98 17.85
N VAL A 408 -1.82 -13.60 16.60
CA VAL A 408 -0.93 -12.76 15.79
C VAL A 408 -1.59 -11.40 15.66
N VAL A 409 -0.81 -10.35 15.87
CA VAL A 409 -1.28 -8.95 15.80
C VAL A 409 -0.40 -8.17 14.86
N GLY A 410 -1.02 -7.28 14.07
CA GLY A 410 -0.31 -6.39 13.15
C GLY A 410 -0.84 -6.43 11.73
N THR A 411 -0.04 -5.98 10.77
CA THR A 411 -0.48 -5.81 9.38
C THR A 411 0.56 -6.29 8.37
N VAL A 412 0.05 -6.76 7.23
CA VAL A 412 0.85 -7.02 6.02
C VAL A 412 0.26 -6.21 4.87
N LEU A 413 1.10 -5.45 4.19
CA LEU A 413 0.77 -4.62 3.04
C LEU A 413 1.50 -5.15 1.80
N PHE A 414 0.76 -5.41 0.74
CA PHE A 414 1.28 -5.73 -0.59
C PHE A 414 1.03 -4.54 -1.50
N THR A 415 2.07 -3.92 -2.03
CA THR A 415 1.99 -2.72 -2.87
C THR A 415 2.49 -3.02 -4.28
N GLN A 416 1.69 -2.73 -5.30
CA GLN A 416 2.03 -2.94 -6.71
C GLN A 416 1.62 -1.71 -7.54
N LEU A 417 2.32 -1.40 -8.64
CA LEU A 417 1.90 -0.35 -9.56
C LEU A 417 0.55 -0.70 -10.18
N SER A 418 -0.40 0.23 -10.15
CA SER A 418 -1.75 0.00 -10.69
C SER A 418 -1.76 -0.18 -12.20
N SER A 419 -0.81 0.43 -12.89
CA SER A 419 -0.69 0.39 -14.35
C SER A 419 -0.04 -0.88 -14.89
N ASP A 420 0.67 -1.65 -14.06
CA ASP A 420 1.48 -2.78 -14.51
C ASP A 420 1.40 -4.00 -13.56
N PRO A 421 0.69 -5.07 -13.95
CA PRO A 421 0.60 -6.30 -13.16
C PRO A 421 1.90 -7.11 -13.15
N TYR A 422 2.88 -6.80 -14.02
CA TYR A 422 4.21 -7.42 -13.99
C TYR A 422 5.19 -6.68 -13.09
N SER A 423 4.83 -5.49 -12.61
CA SER A 423 5.65 -4.74 -11.65
C SER A 423 5.84 -5.52 -10.36
N ASP A 424 7.01 -5.32 -9.74
CA ASP A 424 7.36 -5.96 -8.48
C ASP A 424 6.34 -5.59 -7.37
N VAL A 425 6.02 -6.55 -6.51
CA VAL A 425 5.16 -6.34 -5.34
C VAL A 425 6.02 -6.11 -4.11
N SER A 426 6.01 -4.90 -3.57
CA SER A 426 6.61 -4.62 -2.26
C SER A 426 5.73 -5.19 -1.16
N VAL A 427 6.30 -5.99 -0.26
CA VAL A 427 5.58 -6.59 0.87
C VAL A 427 6.16 -6.05 2.17
N PHE A 428 5.41 -5.20 2.87
CA PHE A 428 5.78 -4.71 4.20
C PHE A 428 4.94 -5.40 5.26
N MET A 429 5.61 -5.98 6.25
CA MET A 429 5.02 -6.75 7.32
C MET A 429 5.46 -6.17 8.66
N ASP A 430 4.51 -6.02 9.57
CA ASP A 430 4.72 -5.68 10.97
C ASP A 430 3.83 -6.60 11.79
N LEU A 431 4.38 -7.73 12.24
CA LEU A 431 3.63 -8.77 12.96
C LEU A 431 4.33 -9.15 14.26
N SER A 432 3.52 -9.26 15.31
CA SER A 432 3.98 -9.64 16.64
C SER A 432 3.10 -10.75 17.21
N TYR A 433 3.62 -11.45 18.21
CA TYR A 433 2.81 -12.36 19.01
C TYR A 433 1.93 -11.53 19.94
N GLY A 434 0.61 -11.74 19.88
CA GLY A 434 -0.37 -10.98 20.67
C GLY A 434 -0.30 -11.23 22.18
N GLN A 435 0.37 -12.32 22.58
CA GLN A 435 0.62 -12.64 23.98
C GLN A 435 2.01 -12.14 24.43
N LEU A 436 2.05 -10.98 25.11
CA LEU A 436 3.30 -10.30 25.48
C LEU A 436 4.23 -11.10 26.42
N SER A 437 3.68 -12.02 27.21
CA SER A 437 4.44 -12.88 28.11
C SER A 437 4.87 -14.20 27.48
N ALA A 438 4.43 -14.50 26.27
CA ALA A 438 4.82 -15.73 25.59
C ALA A 438 6.25 -15.62 25.05
N PRO A 439 6.99 -16.74 25.00
CA PRO A 439 8.28 -16.78 24.35
C PRO A 439 8.11 -16.48 22.85
N SER A 440 9.09 -15.79 22.26
CA SER A 440 9.15 -15.61 20.82
C SER A 440 9.11 -16.95 20.11
N THR A 441 8.33 -17.03 19.05
CA THR A 441 8.20 -18.21 18.21
C THR A 441 8.78 -17.93 16.83
N MET A 442 9.47 -18.91 16.27
CA MET A 442 10.32 -18.71 15.09
C MET A 442 9.84 -19.55 13.91
N ASN A 443 10.27 -19.17 12.71
CA ASN A 443 10.11 -19.96 11.49
C ASN A 443 8.65 -20.27 11.12
N HIS A 444 7.76 -19.29 11.22
CA HIS A 444 6.38 -19.44 10.78
C HIS A 444 6.29 -19.37 9.27
N ASN A 445 5.69 -20.39 8.65
CA ASN A 445 5.26 -20.30 7.26
C ASN A 445 4.05 -19.39 7.15
N TRP A 446 3.94 -18.71 6.02
CA TRP A 446 2.88 -17.76 5.72
C TRP A 446 2.59 -17.74 4.22
N HIS A 447 1.31 -17.84 3.90
CA HIS A 447 0.86 -18.06 2.52
C HIS A 447 -0.43 -17.30 2.21
N VAL A 448 -0.62 -16.93 0.95
CA VAL A 448 -1.93 -16.53 0.43
C VAL A 448 -2.73 -17.80 0.14
N HIS A 449 -3.93 -17.90 0.70
CA HIS A 449 -4.83 -19.04 0.54
C HIS A 449 -5.93 -18.78 -0.49
N ASN A 450 -6.66 -19.82 -0.89
CA ASN A 450 -7.60 -19.72 -2.00
C ASN A 450 -8.84 -18.86 -1.71
N TYR A 451 -9.36 -18.89 -0.48
CA TYR A 451 -10.64 -18.28 -0.14
C TYR A 451 -10.51 -17.25 0.98
N PRO A 452 -11.42 -16.27 1.04
CA PRO A 452 -11.53 -15.39 2.19
C PRO A 452 -12.00 -16.20 3.41
N ILE A 453 -11.79 -15.63 4.59
CA ILE A 453 -12.35 -16.13 5.84
C ILE A 453 -13.87 -16.01 5.77
N SER A 454 -14.54 -17.13 6.02
CA SER A 454 -15.99 -17.20 6.20
C SER A 454 -16.25 -17.76 7.59
N THR A 455 -16.93 -17.00 8.45
CA THR A 455 -17.39 -17.45 9.77
C THR A 455 -18.91 -17.36 9.85
N GLU A 456 -19.53 -18.36 10.49
CA GLU A 456 -20.98 -18.36 10.75
C GLU A 456 -21.31 -17.78 12.14
N THR A 457 -20.32 -17.56 13.00
CA THR A 457 -20.47 -16.97 14.33
C THR A 457 -19.27 -16.09 14.69
N ASP A 458 -19.47 -15.22 15.69
CA ASP A 458 -18.45 -14.29 16.19
C ASP A 458 -17.32 -15.00 16.97
N SER A 459 -17.43 -16.32 17.22
CA SER A 459 -16.55 -17.11 18.09
C SER A 459 -15.96 -18.38 17.44
N ASP A 460 -16.02 -18.47 16.11
CA ASP A 460 -15.56 -19.65 15.37
C ASP A 460 -14.03 -19.84 15.46
N LYS A 461 -13.59 -20.72 16.37
CA LYS A 461 -12.18 -21.12 16.56
C LYS A 461 -11.59 -21.81 15.31
N GLY A 462 -12.43 -22.30 14.39
CA GLY A 462 -12.05 -22.91 13.12
C GLY A 462 -12.08 -21.95 11.93
N GLY A 463 -12.29 -20.65 12.13
CA GLY A 463 -12.51 -19.69 11.03
C GLY A 463 -11.43 -19.72 9.93
N CYS A 464 -10.17 -19.98 10.28
CA CYS A 464 -9.09 -20.10 9.30
C CYS A 464 -9.16 -21.36 8.42
N LEU A 465 -9.99 -22.35 8.73
CA LEU A 465 -10.18 -23.54 7.87
C LEU A 465 -10.92 -23.19 6.57
N SER A 466 -11.82 -22.22 6.62
CA SER A 466 -12.61 -21.75 5.47
C SER A 466 -11.74 -21.25 4.30
N THR A 467 -10.49 -20.85 4.57
CA THR A 467 -9.58 -20.30 3.56
C THR A 467 -9.10 -21.33 2.52
N GLY A 468 -9.31 -22.62 2.76
CA GLY A 468 -8.91 -23.69 1.83
C GLY A 468 -7.39 -23.87 1.73
N GLY A 469 -6.90 -24.43 0.63
CA GLY A 469 -5.47 -24.62 0.37
C GLY A 469 -4.75 -23.32 -0.05
N HIS A 470 -3.46 -23.41 -0.32
CA HIS A 470 -2.64 -22.31 -0.84
C HIS A 470 -3.11 -21.86 -2.24
N TRP A 471 -2.89 -20.60 -2.56
CA TRP A 471 -3.21 -20.04 -3.86
C TRP A 471 -2.20 -20.51 -4.92
N ASN A 472 -2.62 -21.49 -5.73
CA ASN A 472 -1.79 -22.12 -6.76
C ASN A 472 -2.50 -22.09 -8.13
N PRO A 473 -2.61 -20.90 -8.78
CA PRO A 473 -3.36 -20.74 -10.02
C PRO A 473 -2.73 -21.46 -11.23
N TYR A 474 -1.47 -21.87 -11.11
CA TYR A 474 -0.71 -22.52 -12.17
C TYR A 474 -0.49 -24.02 -11.92
N ASN A 475 -1.16 -24.59 -10.91
CA ASN A 475 -1.09 -26.00 -10.53
C ASN A 475 0.36 -26.51 -10.43
N ILE A 476 1.24 -25.73 -9.80
CA ILE A 476 2.59 -26.17 -9.48
C ILE A 476 2.50 -27.42 -8.62
N ASP A 477 3.24 -28.47 -8.98
CA ASP A 477 3.23 -29.72 -8.24
C ASP A 477 4.01 -29.55 -6.91
N THR A 478 3.27 -29.66 -5.81
CA THR A 478 3.79 -29.57 -4.44
C THR A 478 4.06 -30.95 -3.82
N THR A 479 3.79 -32.04 -4.55
CA THR A 479 3.80 -33.42 -4.03
C THR A 479 5.17 -34.09 -4.20
N GLY A 480 6.21 -33.56 -3.53
CA GLY A 480 7.52 -34.23 -3.51
C GLY A 480 8.67 -33.40 -2.93
N SER A 481 9.82 -34.04 -2.72
CA SER A 481 11.06 -33.38 -2.31
C SER A 481 11.58 -32.38 -3.35
N VAL A 482 11.17 -32.55 -4.61
CA VAL A 482 11.50 -31.66 -5.73
C VAL A 482 10.95 -30.24 -5.52
N TYR A 483 9.76 -30.09 -4.94
CA TYR A 483 9.19 -28.78 -4.65
C TYR A 483 10.05 -28.01 -3.66
N THR A 484 10.44 -28.64 -2.55
CA THR A 484 11.28 -28.02 -1.50
C THR A 484 12.64 -27.57 -2.02
N VAL A 485 13.16 -28.24 -3.05
CA VAL A 485 14.44 -27.89 -3.67
C VAL A 485 14.27 -26.79 -4.74
N ASN A 486 13.22 -26.85 -5.54
CA ASN A 486 13.02 -25.94 -6.67
C ASN A 486 12.36 -24.61 -6.26
N CYS A 487 11.41 -24.65 -5.33
CA CYS A 487 10.82 -23.45 -4.75
C CYS A 487 11.80 -22.84 -3.77
N ALA A 488 12.50 -21.82 -4.23
CA ALA A 488 13.50 -21.11 -3.47
C ALA A 488 13.52 -19.63 -3.87
N PRO A 489 14.15 -18.77 -3.06
CA PRO A 489 14.18 -17.35 -3.37
C PRO A 489 14.91 -16.96 -4.66
N ASP A 490 15.82 -17.81 -5.14
CA ASP A 490 16.51 -17.63 -6.43
C ASP A 490 15.73 -18.26 -7.61
N SER A 491 14.68 -19.02 -7.32
CA SER A 491 13.76 -19.60 -8.31
C SER A 491 12.28 -19.43 -7.92
N PRO A 492 11.80 -18.18 -7.74
CA PRO A 492 10.46 -17.93 -7.20
C PRO A 492 9.31 -18.35 -8.13
N PHE A 493 9.59 -18.56 -9.42
CA PHE A 493 8.63 -19.08 -10.40
C PHE A 493 8.35 -20.58 -10.25
N ALA A 494 9.20 -21.32 -9.54
CA ALA A 494 8.96 -22.73 -9.24
C ALA A 494 8.13 -22.94 -7.97
N CYS A 495 7.81 -21.87 -7.25
CA CYS A 495 6.89 -21.87 -6.12
C CYS A 495 5.45 -21.72 -6.59
N GLU A 496 4.51 -22.27 -5.83
CA GLU A 496 3.12 -21.80 -5.95
C GLU A 496 3.04 -20.31 -5.63
N VAL A 497 2.16 -19.58 -6.33
CA VAL A 497 2.12 -18.10 -6.26
C VAL A 497 1.85 -17.60 -4.83
N GLY A 498 1.02 -18.34 -4.09
CA GLY A 498 0.68 -18.06 -2.70
C GLY A 498 1.74 -18.44 -1.67
N ASP A 499 2.78 -19.21 -2.04
CA ASP A 499 3.86 -19.58 -1.13
C ASP A 499 4.91 -18.47 -1.02
N ILE A 500 4.61 -17.46 -0.21
CA ILE A 500 5.51 -16.33 0.00
C ILE A 500 6.69 -16.70 0.90
N SER A 501 6.56 -17.73 1.75
CA SER A 501 7.63 -18.22 2.61
C SER A 501 8.75 -18.86 1.81
N GLY A 502 8.43 -19.77 0.89
CA GLY A 502 9.41 -20.42 0.02
C GLY A 502 10.08 -19.45 -0.96
N LYS A 503 9.33 -18.45 -1.45
CA LYS A 503 9.89 -17.37 -2.30
C LYS A 503 10.80 -16.40 -1.57
N HIS A 504 10.67 -16.27 -0.24
CA HIS A 504 11.45 -15.31 0.55
C HIS A 504 12.05 -15.99 1.78
N LYS A 505 11.36 -15.90 2.90
CA LYS A 505 11.71 -16.56 4.16
C LYS A 505 10.48 -16.70 5.04
N THR A 506 10.57 -17.61 5.99
CA THR A 506 9.68 -17.68 7.15
C THR A 506 9.75 -16.38 7.98
N VAL A 507 8.76 -16.19 8.84
CA VAL A 507 8.67 -15.01 9.71
C VAL A 507 8.70 -15.42 11.17
N ASP A 508 9.29 -14.57 11.99
CA ASP A 508 9.37 -14.76 13.43
C ASP A 508 8.35 -13.87 14.12
N LEU A 509 7.73 -14.39 15.19
CA LEU A 509 6.74 -13.68 15.98
C LEU A 509 7.32 -13.41 17.36
N GLN A 510 7.62 -12.14 17.63
CA GLN A 510 8.11 -11.70 18.92
C GLN A 510 7.00 -11.03 19.71
N SER A 511 7.08 -11.14 21.03
CA SER A 511 6.15 -10.47 21.95
C SER A 511 6.42 -8.96 22.08
N GLN A 512 7.64 -8.50 21.81
CA GLN A 512 8.00 -7.09 21.92
C GLN A 512 7.55 -6.30 20.68
N MET A 513 6.31 -5.82 20.73
CA MET A 513 5.63 -5.18 19.61
C MET A 513 6.29 -3.89 19.13
N GLY A 514 6.29 -3.71 17.81
CA GLY A 514 6.77 -2.50 17.15
C GLY A 514 8.29 -2.40 17.09
N THR A 515 9.02 -3.45 17.48
CA THR A 515 10.48 -3.51 17.36
C THR A 515 10.90 -3.86 15.94
N VAL A 516 12.16 -3.57 15.60
CA VAL A 516 12.75 -3.93 14.30
C VAL A 516 12.55 -5.41 13.94
N ALA A 517 12.60 -6.30 14.94
CA ALA A 517 12.54 -7.74 14.72
C ALA A 517 11.12 -8.28 14.44
N THR A 518 10.09 -7.46 14.69
CA THR A 518 8.70 -7.76 14.31
C THR A 518 8.36 -7.36 12.87
N LYS A 519 9.30 -6.70 12.19
CA LYS A 519 9.10 -6.12 10.86
C LYS A 519 9.89 -6.87 9.80
N ASN A 520 9.29 -7.01 8.62
CA ASN A 520 9.95 -7.55 7.44
C ASN A 520 9.55 -6.76 6.19
N PHE A 521 10.47 -6.65 5.23
CA PHE A 521 10.21 -6.02 3.94
C PHE A 521 10.80 -6.87 2.82
N PHE A 522 9.95 -7.25 1.87
CA PHE A 522 10.30 -8.08 0.72
C PHE A 522 9.91 -7.41 -0.58
N THR A 523 10.54 -7.82 -1.68
CA THR A 523 10.12 -7.46 -3.04
C THR A 523 9.87 -8.75 -3.81
N ASP A 524 8.60 -9.07 -4.03
CA ASP A 524 8.17 -10.25 -4.77
C ASP A 524 8.05 -9.96 -6.27
N THR A 525 8.60 -10.85 -7.10
CA THR A 525 8.69 -10.65 -8.55
C THR A 525 7.75 -11.55 -9.35
N THR A 526 6.94 -12.39 -8.69
CA THR A 526 6.08 -13.38 -9.37
C THR A 526 4.61 -13.24 -9.00
N SER A 527 4.28 -12.67 -7.85
CA SER A 527 2.93 -12.36 -7.42
C SER A 527 2.35 -11.12 -8.11
N TRP A 528 1.02 -10.98 -8.02
CA TRP A 528 0.28 -9.81 -8.47
C TRP A 528 -0.93 -9.55 -7.58
N LEU A 529 -1.28 -8.29 -7.41
CA LEU A 529 -2.19 -7.84 -6.37
C LEU A 529 -3.66 -8.17 -6.68
N SER A 530 -4.08 -8.03 -7.93
CA SER A 530 -5.46 -8.33 -8.34
C SER A 530 -5.86 -9.79 -8.13
N GLY A 531 -4.88 -10.71 -8.10
CA GLY A 531 -5.10 -12.11 -7.75
C GLY A 531 -5.17 -12.39 -6.25
N MET A 532 -4.69 -11.47 -5.40
CA MET A 532 -4.66 -11.59 -3.94
C MET A 532 -5.91 -11.04 -3.25
N VAL A 533 -6.48 -9.95 -3.76
CA VAL A 533 -7.67 -9.33 -3.16
C VAL A 533 -8.86 -10.30 -3.21
N GLY A 534 -9.62 -10.38 -2.12
CA GLY A 534 -10.72 -11.33 -1.97
C GLY A 534 -10.28 -12.72 -1.51
N ARG A 535 -8.99 -12.90 -1.21
CA ARG A 535 -8.45 -14.11 -0.56
C ARG A 535 -8.08 -13.83 0.89
N SER A 536 -7.26 -14.69 1.48
CA SER A 536 -6.75 -14.53 2.84
C SER A 536 -5.26 -14.80 2.92
N LEU A 537 -4.62 -14.18 3.90
CA LEU A 537 -3.25 -14.45 4.31
C LEU A 537 -3.28 -15.29 5.59
N VAL A 538 -2.55 -16.39 5.62
CA VAL A 538 -2.52 -17.33 6.74
C VAL A 538 -1.11 -17.41 7.31
N ILE A 539 -1.00 -17.40 8.64
CA ILE A 539 0.23 -17.69 9.37
C ILE A 539 0.09 -19.08 10.00
N HIS A 540 1.08 -19.93 9.77
CA HIS A 540 1.16 -21.30 10.26
C HIS A 540 1.92 -21.38 11.59
N GLY A 541 1.93 -22.56 12.22
CA GLY A 541 2.60 -22.81 13.48
C GLY A 541 4.12 -22.62 13.41
N PRO A 542 4.77 -22.53 14.58
CA PRO A 542 6.22 -22.34 14.65
C PRO A 542 6.99 -23.52 14.06
N ASN A 543 8.26 -23.30 13.71
CA ASN A 543 9.13 -24.33 13.14
C ASN A 543 8.52 -25.01 11.91
N GLN A 544 7.90 -24.20 11.04
CA GLN A 544 7.25 -24.64 9.80
C GLN A 544 6.11 -25.66 10.02
N ALA A 545 5.50 -25.68 11.22
CA ALA A 545 4.42 -26.61 11.53
C ALA A 545 3.17 -26.34 10.67
N GLY A 546 2.53 -27.40 10.18
CA GLY A 546 1.36 -27.29 9.30
C GLY A 546 0.11 -26.57 9.85
N PRO A 547 -0.23 -26.66 11.17
CA PRO A 547 -1.44 -26.02 11.70
C PRO A 547 -1.47 -24.50 11.46
N ARG A 548 -2.67 -23.95 11.21
CA ARG A 548 -2.91 -22.51 11.04
C ARG A 548 -3.08 -21.88 12.41
N ILE A 549 -2.35 -20.80 12.71
CA ILE A 549 -2.45 -20.10 14.00
C ILE A 549 -3.15 -18.75 13.89
N ALA A 550 -3.14 -18.14 12.70
CA ALA A 550 -3.85 -16.91 12.43
C ALA A 550 -4.16 -16.75 10.94
N CYS A 551 -5.20 -15.99 10.62
CA CYS A 551 -5.57 -15.64 9.26
C CYS A 551 -6.19 -14.25 9.21
N ALA A 552 -6.08 -13.58 8.07
CA ALA A 552 -6.74 -12.30 7.81
C ALA A 552 -7.16 -12.21 6.34
N ASN A 553 -8.30 -11.57 6.05
CA ASN A 553 -8.72 -11.29 4.69
C ASN A 553 -7.79 -10.27 4.02
N LEU A 554 -7.50 -10.49 2.74
CA LEU A 554 -6.77 -9.57 1.89
C LEU A 554 -7.77 -8.65 1.19
N THR A 555 -7.85 -7.41 1.68
CA THR A 555 -8.77 -6.38 1.20
C THR A 555 -7.99 -5.22 0.58
N LEU A 556 -8.62 -4.40 -0.25
CA LEU A 556 -7.96 -3.23 -0.80
C LEU A 556 -7.77 -2.18 0.30
N TYR A 557 -6.54 -1.69 0.44
CA TYR A 557 -6.25 -0.53 1.27
C TYR A 557 -6.79 0.71 0.56
N ARG A 558 -7.77 1.36 1.19
CA ARG A 558 -8.41 2.56 0.65
C ARG A 558 -7.59 3.78 1.08
N PHE A 559 -6.96 4.44 0.10
CA PHE A 559 -6.27 5.69 0.40
C PHE A 559 -7.28 6.76 0.82
N PRO A 560 -7.09 7.40 1.99
CA PRO A 560 -8.00 8.42 2.45
C PRO A 560 -7.91 9.67 1.57
N SER A 561 -9.06 10.29 1.34
CA SER A 561 -9.19 11.62 0.77
C SER A 561 -10.27 12.40 1.52
N ALA A 562 -10.11 13.71 1.57
CA ALA A 562 -11.03 14.61 2.25
C ALA A 562 -11.09 15.96 1.53
N ARG A 563 -12.13 16.73 1.81
CA ARG A 563 -12.25 18.11 1.34
C ARG A 563 -12.88 19.01 2.40
N SER A 564 -12.62 20.31 2.28
CA SER A 564 -13.39 21.31 3.00
C SER A 564 -14.83 21.36 2.50
N ASP A 565 -15.78 21.42 3.41
CA ASP A 565 -17.19 21.63 3.14
C ASP A 565 -17.51 23.11 2.87
N PHE A 566 -18.80 23.47 2.95
CA PHE A 566 -19.25 24.84 2.77
C PHE A 566 -18.72 25.75 3.89
N TRP A 567 -18.17 26.90 3.49
CA TRP A 567 -17.61 27.87 4.42
C TRP A 567 -18.71 28.64 5.17
N LEU A 568 -18.55 28.75 6.48
CA LEU A 568 -19.43 29.49 7.39
C LEU A 568 -18.66 30.65 8.03
N GLY A 569 -19.37 31.63 8.58
CA GLY A 569 -18.79 32.80 9.27
C GLY A 569 -18.93 34.11 8.51
N THR A 570 -18.32 35.16 9.04
CA THR A 570 -18.42 36.54 8.53
C THR A 570 -17.35 36.81 7.49
N GLY A 571 -17.73 36.96 6.22
CA GLY A 571 -16.83 37.31 5.13
C GLY A 571 -17.28 36.74 3.79
N THR A 572 -16.53 37.05 2.73
CA THR A 572 -16.79 36.56 1.36
C THR A 572 -15.81 35.48 0.92
N SER A 573 -14.80 35.15 1.74
CA SER A 573 -13.72 34.24 1.37
C SER A 573 -14.20 32.81 1.25
N GLU A 574 -14.14 32.23 0.06
CA GLU A 574 -14.64 30.88 -0.19
C GLU A 574 -13.62 30.09 -1.01
N GLY A 575 -13.89 28.80 -1.17
CA GLY A 575 -13.03 27.94 -1.97
C GLY A 575 -13.09 26.50 -1.51
N GLN A 576 -12.12 25.72 -1.97
CA GLN A 576 -12.01 24.32 -1.64
C GLN A 576 -10.56 23.97 -1.32
N VAL A 577 -10.36 23.25 -0.23
CA VAL A 577 -9.13 22.54 0.06
C VAL A 577 -9.41 21.05 -0.05
N ARG A 578 -8.65 20.34 -0.89
CA ARG A 578 -8.72 18.88 -1.00
C ARG A 578 -7.44 18.27 -0.48
N PHE A 579 -7.58 17.20 0.29
CA PHE A 579 -6.51 16.41 0.87
C PHE A 579 -6.57 14.99 0.30
N SER A 580 -5.44 14.43 -0.09
CA SER A 580 -5.38 13.05 -0.60
C SER A 580 -4.04 12.40 -0.32
N GLN A 581 -4.06 11.09 -0.05
CA GLN A 581 -2.87 10.24 -0.09
C GLN A 581 -2.96 9.28 -1.28
N VAL A 582 -1.82 8.90 -1.84
CA VAL A 582 -1.74 8.00 -3.02
C VAL A 582 -0.82 6.80 -2.79
N SER A 583 -0.26 6.67 -1.59
CA SER A 583 0.53 5.51 -1.16
C SER A 583 0.49 5.38 0.37
N PRO A 584 0.72 4.17 0.96
CA PRO A 584 0.42 3.92 2.37
C PRO A 584 1.30 4.71 3.36
N GLN A 585 2.53 5.04 2.96
CA GLN A 585 3.48 5.85 3.71
C GLN A 585 3.83 7.15 2.97
N GLY A 586 2.95 7.57 2.04
CA GLY A 586 3.10 8.80 1.28
C GLY A 586 2.69 10.04 2.09
N PRO A 587 3.24 11.21 1.73
CA PRO A 587 2.77 12.48 2.30
C PRO A 587 1.33 12.76 1.88
N THR A 588 0.65 13.60 2.63
CA THR A 588 -0.64 14.15 2.23
C THR A 588 -0.43 15.22 1.18
N ILE A 589 -1.14 15.12 0.06
CA ILE A 589 -1.20 16.13 -1.00
C ILE A 589 -2.35 17.09 -0.66
N LEU A 590 -2.06 18.39 -0.63
CA LEU A 590 -3.01 19.45 -0.38
C LEU A 590 -3.21 20.24 -1.67
N ASN A 591 -4.44 20.31 -2.17
CA ASN A 591 -4.83 21.19 -3.27
C ASN A 591 -5.70 22.32 -2.72
N ILE A 592 -5.20 23.54 -2.75
CA ILE A 592 -5.85 24.71 -2.14
C ILE A 592 -6.32 25.63 -3.25
N SER A 593 -7.58 26.07 -3.18
CA SER A 593 -8.12 27.14 -4.00
C SER A 593 -9.02 28.02 -3.14
N PHE A 594 -8.70 29.32 -3.06
CA PHE A 594 -9.47 30.34 -2.37
C PHE A 594 -9.75 31.52 -3.28
N THR A 595 -10.92 32.14 -3.09
CA THR A 595 -11.37 33.36 -3.76
C THR A 595 -12.05 34.27 -2.74
N GLY A 596 -12.28 35.53 -3.11
CA GLY A 596 -12.98 36.48 -2.24
C GLY A 596 -12.23 36.84 -0.96
N LEU A 597 -10.90 36.67 -0.93
CA LEU A 597 -10.03 36.99 0.21
C LEU A 597 -9.90 38.50 0.43
N ASN A 598 -10.02 39.30 -0.64
CA ASN A 598 -10.03 40.77 -0.63
C ASN A 598 -8.87 41.42 0.13
N ALA A 599 -7.68 40.79 0.13
CA ALA A 599 -6.51 41.19 0.90
C ALA A 599 -6.73 41.31 2.43
N ARG A 600 -7.79 40.67 2.96
CA ARG A 600 -8.12 40.68 4.40
C ARG A 600 -7.63 39.43 5.13
N ALA A 601 -7.37 38.35 4.40
CA ALA A 601 -6.94 37.08 4.97
C ALA A 601 -5.47 37.14 5.43
N GLY A 602 -5.18 36.39 6.48
CA GLY A 602 -3.83 36.16 7.02
C GLY A 602 -3.54 34.66 7.05
N GLY A 603 -3.49 34.07 8.24
CA GLY A 603 -3.23 32.64 8.42
C GLY A 603 -4.43 31.72 8.11
N TYR A 604 -4.16 30.43 7.93
CA TYR A 604 -5.19 29.41 7.76
C TYR A 604 -4.75 28.10 8.40
N HIS A 605 -5.62 27.53 9.23
CA HIS A 605 -5.27 26.45 10.16
C HIS A 605 -6.38 25.41 10.29
N ILE A 606 -6.01 24.19 10.63
CA ILE A 606 -6.93 23.13 11.05
C ILE A 606 -7.11 23.21 12.56
N HIS A 607 -8.35 23.20 13.01
CA HIS A 607 -8.76 23.30 14.41
C HIS A 607 -9.18 21.94 14.97
N ILE A 608 -9.34 21.85 16.29
CA ILE A 608 -9.51 20.56 16.97
C ILE A 608 -10.86 19.89 16.66
N LEU A 609 -11.96 20.66 16.63
CA LEU A 609 -13.32 20.10 16.56
C LEU A 609 -14.05 20.48 15.27
N PRO A 610 -15.03 19.66 14.83
CA PRO A 610 -15.97 20.04 13.78
C PRO A 610 -16.99 21.07 14.27
N ILE A 611 -17.57 21.79 13.32
CA ILE A 611 -18.59 22.82 13.53
C ILE A 611 -19.89 22.17 13.99
N LYS A 612 -20.33 22.49 15.21
CA LYS A 612 -21.60 21.97 15.77
C LYS A 612 -22.78 22.90 15.54
N SER A 613 -22.53 24.21 15.63
CA SER A 613 -23.56 25.25 15.52
C SER A 613 -23.23 26.22 14.41
N THR A 614 -24.25 26.68 13.68
CA THR A 614 -24.12 27.76 12.70
C THR A 614 -24.10 29.15 13.35
N GLN A 615 -24.46 29.25 14.63
CA GLN A 615 -24.29 30.47 15.42
C GLN A 615 -22.84 30.57 15.90
N GLU A 616 -22.16 31.66 15.56
CA GLU A 616 -20.72 31.86 15.83
C GLU A 616 -19.90 30.60 15.44
N PRO A 617 -19.98 30.17 14.17
CA PRO A 617 -19.56 28.84 13.73
C PRO A 617 -18.08 28.60 13.99
N CYS A 618 -17.26 29.65 13.88
CA CYS A 618 -15.82 29.57 14.00
C CYS A 618 -15.32 29.89 15.41
N SER A 619 -16.19 30.12 16.42
CA SER A 619 -15.76 30.53 17.76
C SER A 619 -14.94 29.47 18.51
N ASP A 620 -14.16 29.89 19.51
CA ASP A 620 -13.37 28.99 20.38
C ASP A 620 -14.25 27.95 21.10
N THR A 621 -15.45 28.35 21.52
CA THR A 621 -16.40 27.45 22.20
C THR A 621 -16.98 26.39 21.28
N ASN A 622 -16.99 26.64 19.96
CA ASN A 622 -17.54 25.72 18.96
C ASN A 622 -16.46 24.75 18.45
N ILE A 623 -15.32 25.28 17.96
CA ILE A 623 -14.30 24.48 17.25
C ILE A 623 -12.94 24.37 17.97
N MET A 624 -12.77 25.03 19.13
CA MET A 624 -11.51 25.08 19.91
C MET A 624 -10.33 25.68 19.12
N GLY A 625 -9.10 25.58 19.65
CA GLY A 625 -7.87 26.10 19.04
C GLY A 625 -7.31 25.24 17.91
N HIS A 626 -6.08 25.54 17.51
CA HIS A 626 -5.37 24.81 16.45
C HIS A 626 -5.13 23.34 16.82
N PHE A 627 -5.09 22.47 15.82
CA PHE A 627 -4.79 21.06 16.01
C PHE A 627 -3.28 20.83 16.18
N ASN A 628 -2.86 20.64 17.42
CA ASN A 628 -1.46 20.46 17.82
C ASN A 628 -1.27 19.24 18.74
N PRO A 629 -1.44 18.00 18.24
CA PRO A 629 -1.35 16.79 19.08
C PRO A 629 0.05 16.53 19.63
N PHE A 630 1.09 17.14 19.03
CA PHE A 630 2.48 16.98 19.45
C PHE A 630 2.97 18.09 20.38
N SER A 631 2.10 19.02 20.78
CA SER A 631 2.44 20.15 21.65
C SER A 631 3.65 20.94 21.14
N VAL A 632 3.72 21.15 19.81
CA VAL A 632 4.76 21.96 19.17
C VAL A 632 4.73 23.36 19.79
N ASN A 633 5.91 23.83 20.24
CA ASN A 633 6.05 25.17 20.78
C ASN A 633 6.12 26.19 19.63
N THR A 634 5.02 26.87 19.38
CA THR A 634 4.87 27.85 18.30
C THR A 634 5.84 29.04 18.41
N ALA A 635 6.32 29.37 19.61
CA ALA A 635 7.33 30.42 19.79
C ALA A 635 8.72 30.04 19.24
N SER A 636 8.96 28.74 19.04
CA SER A 636 10.20 28.21 18.45
C SER A 636 10.07 27.85 16.97
N SER A 637 8.86 27.89 16.43
CA SER A 637 8.61 27.61 15.01
C SER A 637 9.23 28.71 14.13
N PRO A 638 9.87 28.37 13.00
CA PRO A 638 10.40 29.38 12.09
C PRO A 638 9.30 30.25 11.48
N ALA A 639 9.67 31.39 10.89
CA ALA A 639 8.71 32.23 10.16
C ALA A 639 7.94 31.44 9.07
N PRO A 640 6.69 31.80 8.76
CA PRO A 640 5.86 31.08 7.79
C PRO A 640 6.57 30.78 6.46
N GLY A 641 6.48 29.52 6.01
CA GLY A 641 7.09 29.02 4.77
C GLY A 641 8.59 28.66 4.87
N ASN A 642 9.28 29.07 5.94
CA ASN A 642 10.73 28.87 6.04
C ASN A 642 11.11 27.53 6.67
N GLY A 643 10.38 27.06 7.69
CA GLY A 643 10.69 25.82 8.41
C GLY A 643 10.28 24.54 7.69
N THR A 644 10.61 23.40 8.26
CA THR A 644 10.15 22.07 7.82
C THR A 644 8.82 21.70 8.49
N VAL A 645 8.05 20.78 7.89
CA VAL A 645 6.67 20.47 8.33
C VAL A 645 6.56 19.88 9.75
N ASP A 646 7.65 19.34 10.28
CA ASP A 646 7.77 18.84 11.66
C ASP A 646 8.00 19.94 12.70
N GLN A 647 8.35 21.16 12.27
CA GLN A 647 8.60 22.31 13.16
C GLN A 647 7.34 23.14 13.46
N TYR A 648 6.19 22.75 12.90
CA TYR A 648 4.90 23.43 13.06
C TYR A 648 3.85 22.47 13.60
N GLU A 649 2.78 23.03 14.16
CA GLU A 649 1.59 22.27 14.55
C GLU A 649 1.05 21.51 13.32
N ILE A 650 0.47 20.32 13.52
CA ILE A 650 -0.12 19.56 12.39
C ILE A 650 -1.09 20.45 11.61
N GLY A 651 -1.93 21.19 12.34
CA GLY A 651 -2.94 22.08 11.77
C GLY A 651 -2.42 23.41 11.23
N ASP A 652 -1.15 23.78 11.39
CA ASP A 652 -0.65 25.09 10.96
C ASP A 652 -0.21 25.10 9.49
N ILE A 653 -1.17 25.25 8.58
CA ILE A 653 -0.91 25.23 7.13
C ILE A 653 -0.17 26.50 6.70
N SER A 654 -0.59 27.67 7.19
CA SER A 654 0.09 28.93 6.88
C SER A 654 1.54 28.98 7.38
N GLY A 655 1.82 28.46 8.58
CA GLY A 655 3.18 28.36 9.10
C GLY A 655 4.07 27.48 8.23
N LYS A 656 3.55 26.34 7.75
CA LYS A 656 4.29 25.42 6.88
C LYS A 656 4.53 25.97 5.47
N PHE A 657 3.56 26.65 4.89
CA PHE A 657 3.52 26.91 3.44
C PHE A 657 3.37 28.38 3.02
N GLY A 658 3.29 29.30 3.99
CA GLY A 658 3.10 30.74 3.77
C GLY A 658 1.67 31.21 4.02
N ASP A 659 1.52 32.50 4.34
CA ASP A 659 0.24 33.14 4.65
C ASP A 659 -0.56 33.56 3.39
N LEU A 660 -1.77 34.08 3.62
CA LEU A 660 -2.65 34.64 2.57
C LEU A 660 -2.62 36.18 2.53
N THR A 661 -1.63 36.81 3.18
CA THR A 661 -1.59 38.26 3.35
C THR A 661 -1.52 38.96 1.99
N GLY A 662 -2.40 39.97 1.79
CA GLY A 662 -2.46 40.74 0.55
C GLY A 662 -3.10 40.01 -0.65
N GLN A 663 -3.54 38.77 -0.49
CA GLN A 663 -4.11 37.99 -1.60
C GLN A 663 -5.60 38.28 -1.80
N ASN A 664 -6.04 38.37 -3.06
CA ASN A 664 -7.48 38.41 -3.42
C ASN A 664 -8.04 37.01 -3.73
N SER A 665 -7.20 36.17 -4.33
CA SER A 665 -7.42 34.76 -4.63
C SER A 665 -6.10 34.02 -4.44
N PHE A 666 -6.15 32.74 -4.11
CA PHE A 666 -4.95 31.93 -3.87
C PHE A 666 -5.18 30.52 -4.40
N GLN A 667 -4.22 29.98 -5.13
CA GLN A 667 -4.24 28.58 -5.57
C GLN A 667 -2.84 28.00 -5.47
N ASN A 668 -2.71 26.84 -4.81
CA ASN A 668 -1.45 26.14 -4.74
C ASN A 668 -1.64 24.64 -4.45
N GLN A 669 -0.58 23.87 -4.70
CA GLN A 669 -0.49 22.47 -4.32
C GLN A 669 0.74 22.27 -3.43
N TYR A 670 0.56 21.56 -2.32
CA TYR A 670 1.61 21.23 -1.36
C TYR A 670 1.63 19.75 -1.01
N THR A 671 2.75 19.30 -0.44
CA THR A 671 2.87 17.97 0.16
C THR A 671 3.33 18.09 1.62
N ASP A 672 2.70 17.33 2.50
CA ASP A 672 2.99 17.34 3.94
C ASP A 672 3.13 15.91 4.48
N GLY A 673 4.35 15.55 4.89
CA GLY A 673 4.66 14.27 5.54
C GLY A 673 4.19 14.17 7.00
N ASN A 674 3.75 15.28 7.59
CA ASN A 674 3.33 15.43 8.98
C ASN A 674 1.85 15.89 9.10
N MET A 675 1.01 15.51 8.13
CA MET A 675 -0.44 15.78 8.13
C MET A 675 -1.24 14.51 7.81
N PRO A 676 -1.46 13.61 8.78
CA PRO A 676 -2.11 12.33 8.53
C PRO A 676 -3.60 12.48 8.21
N LEU A 677 -4.10 11.64 7.29
CA LEU A 677 -5.54 11.53 6.95
C LEU A 677 -6.21 10.28 7.55
N SER A 678 -5.42 9.44 8.20
CA SER A 678 -5.87 8.22 8.89
C SER A 678 -5.15 8.10 10.22
N GLY A 679 -5.56 7.15 11.03
CA GLY A 679 -5.00 6.95 12.35
C GLY A 679 -5.42 8.05 13.33
N PRO A 680 -4.91 7.98 14.55
CA PRO A 680 -5.47 8.71 15.68
C PRO A 680 -5.20 10.23 15.63
N ASN A 681 -4.22 10.67 14.84
CA ASN A 681 -3.92 12.08 14.60
C ASN A 681 -4.58 12.62 13.31
N SER A 682 -5.51 11.89 12.69
CA SER A 682 -6.16 12.30 11.44
C SER A 682 -6.77 13.71 11.53
N ILE A 683 -6.64 14.47 10.44
CA ILE A 683 -7.31 15.77 10.26
C ILE A 683 -8.76 15.66 9.76
N ILE A 684 -9.19 14.47 9.31
CA ILE A 684 -10.56 14.26 8.84
C ILE A 684 -11.52 14.36 10.03
N GLY A 685 -12.65 15.05 9.84
CA GLY A 685 -13.64 15.33 10.90
C GLY A 685 -13.34 16.57 11.72
N ARG A 686 -12.31 17.34 11.37
CA ARG A 686 -11.94 18.60 12.00
C ARG A 686 -12.42 19.78 11.17
N SER A 687 -12.23 21.00 11.66
CA SER A 687 -12.54 22.21 10.90
C SER A 687 -11.28 22.90 10.38
N LEU A 688 -11.39 23.52 9.21
CA LEU A 688 -10.40 24.41 8.60
C LEU A 688 -10.87 25.86 8.80
N VAL A 689 -9.97 26.76 9.17
CA VAL A 689 -10.27 28.17 9.45
C VAL A 689 -9.36 29.07 8.63
N ILE A 690 -9.92 30.09 7.99
CA ILE A 690 -9.19 31.25 7.45
C ILE A 690 -9.27 32.35 8.51
N HIS A 691 -8.14 32.97 8.82
CA HIS A 691 -8.05 34.08 9.76
C HIS A 691 -7.91 35.41 9.02
N TYR A 692 -8.33 36.49 9.66
CA TYR A 692 -7.93 37.85 9.31
C TYR A 692 -6.44 38.06 9.61
N ALA A 693 -5.85 39.10 9.02
CA ALA A 693 -4.45 39.49 9.29
C ALA A 693 -4.17 39.79 10.78
N ASN A 694 -5.19 40.17 11.56
CA ASN A 694 -5.06 40.37 13.01
C ASN A 694 -5.19 39.07 13.84
N GLY A 695 -5.27 37.90 13.20
CA GLY A 695 -5.42 36.59 13.83
C GLY A 695 -6.85 36.20 14.22
N SER A 696 -7.82 37.12 14.16
CA SER A 696 -9.23 36.78 14.42
C SER A 696 -9.79 35.85 13.33
N ARG A 697 -10.73 34.99 13.67
CA ARG A 697 -11.26 33.97 12.77
C ARG A 697 -12.25 34.59 11.79
N MET A 698 -12.04 34.37 10.49
CA MET A 698 -12.85 34.94 9.42
C MET A 698 -13.97 33.98 9.01
N ARG A 699 -13.58 32.82 8.48
CA ARG A 699 -14.50 31.78 8.01
C ARG A 699 -13.95 30.40 8.31
N CYS A 700 -14.82 29.42 8.42
CA CYS A 700 -14.47 28.05 8.73
C CYS A 700 -15.34 27.05 7.98
N ALA A 701 -14.81 25.86 7.72
CA ALA A 701 -15.50 24.75 7.08
C ALA A 701 -15.04 23.44 7.71
N ASP A 702 -15.91 22.43 7.80
CA ASP A 702 -15.48 21.10 8.21
C ASP A 702 -14.68 20.40 7.11
N ILE A 703 -13.81 19.47 7.51
CA ILE A 703 -13.01 18.62 6.64
C ILE A 703 -13.68 17.25 6.63
N SER A 704 -14.47 17.00 5.59
CA SER A 704 -15.23 15.76 5.43
C SER A 704 -14.49 14.78 4.53
N ALA A 705 -14.58 13.49 4.87
CA ALA A 705 -14.04 12.43 4.02
C ALA A 705 -14.73 12.44 2.65
N GLU A 706 -13.95 12.31 1.58
CA GLU A 706 -14.52 12.08 0.25
C GLU A 706 -14.90 10.61 0.13
N VAL A 707 -16.19 10.35 0.01
CA VAL A 707 -16.73 9.00 -0.16
C VAL A 707 -16.40 8.53 -1.58
N SER A 708 -15.58 7.48 -1.71
CA SER A 708 -15.35 6.81 -3.00
C SER A 708 -16.66 6.26 -3.55
N GLN A 709 -16.71 5.99 -4.86
CA GLN A 709 -17.94 5.53 -5.52
C GLN A 709 -18.56 4.27 -4.89
N ASP A 710 -17.75 3.42 -4.27
CA ASP A 710 -18.14 2.17 -3.61
C ASP A 710 -18.20 2.25 -2.08
N GLY A 711 -17.84 3.39 -1.48
CA GLY A 711 -17.85 3.60 -0.03
C GLY A 711 -19.26 3.82 0.52
N ASN A 712 -19.58 3.19 1.67
CA ASN A 712 -20.87 3.30 2.32
C ASN A 712 -20.70 3.77 3.77
N LEU A 713 -21.29 4.92 4.09
CA LEU A 713 -21.25 5.50 5.44
C LEU A 713 -22.12 4.70 6.41
N VAL A 714 -21.58 4.44 7.60
CA VAL A 714 -22.26 3.82 8.72
C VAL A 714 -22.22 4.79 9.89
N ILE A 715 -23.37 5.08 10.50
CA ILE A 715 -23.50 6.00 11.62
C ILE A 715 -24.21 5.29 12.77
N ALA A 716 -23.68 5.48 13.97
CA ALA A 716 -24.26 4.99 15.21
C ALA A 716 -24.14 6.03 16.32
N LYS A 717 -24.98 5.90 17.35
CA LYS A 717 -25.09 6.88 18.43
C LYS A 717 -25.35 6.22 19.77
N ALA A 718 -24.63 6.63 20.79
CA ALA A 718 -24.93 6.34 22.19
C ALA A 718 -25.43 7.62 22.90
N MET A 719 -26.52 7.52 23.65
CA MET A 719 -27.13 8.64 24.35
C MET A 719 -27.19 8.40 25.86
N PHE A 720 -26.55 9.28 26.63
CA PHE A 720 -26.53 9.24 28.09
C PHE A 720 -27.56 10.23 28.66
N SER A 721 -28.32 9.80 29.67
CA SER A 721 -29.45 10.57 30.23
C SER A 721 -29.53 10.56 31.77
N SER A 722 -28.55 9.97 32.46
CA SER A 722 -28.56 9.77 33.92
C SER A 722 -27.52 10.68 34.60
N ALA A 723 -26.60 10.11 35.40
CA ALA A 723 -25.54 10.84 36.09
C ALA A 723 -24.59 11.58 35.12
N ILE A 724 -24.52 11.10 33.88
CA ILE A 724 -23.86 11.74 32.75
C ILE A 724 -24.92 11.96 31.67
N THR A 725 -24.89 13.13 31.04
CA THR A 725 -25.81 13.50 29.96
C THR A 725 -25.03 13.86 28.71
N GLY A 726 -25.54 13.49 27.53
CA GLY A 726 -24.93 13.86 26.25
C GLY A 726 -24.86 12.69 25.28
N THR A 727 -24.02 12.81 24.25
CA THR A 727 -23.98 11.87 23.14
C THR A 727 -22.57 11.51 22.71
N VAL A 728 -22.40 10.28 22.24
CA VAL A 728 -21.24 9.84 21.47
C VAL A 728 -21.73 9.42 20.10
N MET A 729 -21.37 10.17 19.06
CA MET A 729 -21.68 9.85 17.67
C MET A 729 -20.48 9.15 17.03
N MET A 730 -20.76 8.09 16.28
CA MET A 730 -19.74 7.25 15.65
C MET A 730 -20.02 7.19 14.15
N SER A 731 -19.00 7.37 13.33
CA SER A 731 -19.12 7.23 11.87
C SER A 731 -17.95 6.48 11.25
N GLN A 732 -18.23 5.65 10.25
CA GLN A 732 -17.22 4.84 9.56
C GLN A 732 -17.60 4.64 8.08
N LEU A 733 -16.60 4.60 7.20
CA LEU A 733 -16.77 4.13 5.82
C LEU A 733 -16.56 2.61 5.73
N SER A 734 -17.48 1.93 5.05
CA SER A 734 -17.41 0.48 4.77
C SER A 734 -17.45 0.21 3.27
N PHE A 735 -16.77 -0.86 2.84
CA PHE A 735 -16.56 -1.14 1.41
C PHE A 735 -17.01 -2.57 1.00
N PRO A 736 -17.24 -2.82 -0.31
CA PRO A 736 -17.72 -4.11 -0.81
C PRO A 736 -16.81 -5.30 -0.49
N ASP A 737 -15.50 -5.07 -0.46
CA ASP A 737 -14.47 -6.07 -0.18
C ASP A 737 -14.32 -6.40 1.32
N GLY A 738 -15.13 -5.79 2.19
CA GLY A 738 -15.06 -5.96 3.64
C GLY A 738 -13.96 -5.14 4.31
N SER A 739 -13.30 -4.22 3.57
CA SER A 739 -12.45 -3.21 4.19
C SER A 739 -13.28 -2.13 4.88
N PHE A 740 -12.66 -1.44 5.84
CA PHE A 740 -13.25 -0.33 6.59
C PHE A 740 -12.23 0.80 6.72
N GLY A 741 -12.74 2.04 6.71
CA GLY A 741 -11.99 3.20 7.22
C GLY A 741 -11.95 3.22 8.74
N ASP A 742 -11.28 4.21 9.31
CA ASP A 742 -11.26 4.40 10.76
C ASP A 742 -12.63 4.87 11.28
N VAL A 743 -12.91 4.61 12.56
CA VAL A 743 -14.13 5.09 13.23
C VAL A 743 -13.86 6.45 13.86
N MET A 744 -14.57 7.47 13.37
CA MET A 744 -14.60 8.78 14.01
C MET A 744 -15.57 8.77 15.18
N LEU A 745 -15.12 9.24 16.35
CA LEU A 745 -15.90 9.36 17.58
C LEU A 745 -16.03 10.84 17.94
N GLU A 746 -17.21 11.41 17.73
CA GLU A 746 -17.56 12.75 18.22
C GLU A 746 -18.21 12.62 19.60
N VAL A 747 -17.54 13.13 20.62
CA VAL A 747 -17.96 13.00 22.02
C VAL A 747 -18.38 14.34 22.58
N ASP A 748 -19.64 14.41 23.05
CA ASP A 748 -20.20 15.56 23.77
C ASP A 748 -21.00 15.05 24.97
N VAL A 749 -20.29 14.76 26.06
CA VAL A 749 -20.89 14.31 27.32
C VAL A 749 -20.48 15.21 28.47
N ARG A 750 -21.37 15.36 29.45
CA ARG A 750 -21.18 16.22 30.61
C ARG A 750 -21.66 15.54 31.88
N ALA A 751 -20.93 15.78 32.96
CA ALA A 751 -21.38 15.46 34.31
C ALA A 751 -22.69 16.21 34.62
N SER A 752 -23.69 15.52 35.18
CA SER A 752 -24.87 16.18 35.74
C SER A 752 -24.48 17.07 36.94
N GLN A 753 -25.26 18.12 37.22
CA GLN A 753 -24.89 19.19 38.18
C GLN A 753 -24.59 18.72 39.62
N SER A 754 -24.82 17.45 39.96
CA SER A 754 -24.53 16.85 41.27
C SER A 754 -23.15 16.17 41.38
N SER A 755 -22.33 16.10 40.32
CA SER A 755 -21.06 15.37 40.34
C SER A 755 -19.84 16.23 39.99
N ASN A 756 -18.85 16.30 40.89
CA ASN A 756 -17.63 17.14 40.78
C ASN A 756 -16.54 16.57 39.85
N PHE A 757 -16.84 15.55 39.05
CA PHE A 757 -15.82 14.84 38.27
C PHE A 757 -15.47 15.57 36.98
N ALA A 758 -14.17 15.70 36.70
CA ALA A 758 -13.67 16.34 35.49
C ALA A 758 -13.48 15.36 34.33
N GLU A 759 -13.26 14.08 34.63
CA GLU A 759 -12.91 13.05 33.68
C GLU A 759 -13.60 11.71 33.99
N ALA A 760 -13.75 10.87 32.96
CA ALA A 760 -14.27 9.52 33.06
C ALA A 760 -13.41 8.56 32.23
N SER A 761 -13.19 7.34 32.74
CA SER A 761 -12.75 6.24 31.87
C SER A 761 -13.96 5.63 31.15
N TRP A 762 -13.72 5.01 30.02
CA TRP A 762 -14.73 4.59 29.07
C TRP A 762 -14.31 3.34 28.28
N TYR A 763 -15.28 2.48 28.01
CA TYR A 763 -15.09 1.25 27.25
C TYR A 763 -16.41 0.78 26.62
N ILE A 764 -16.31 -0.09 25.61
CA ILE A 764 -17.47 -0.80 25.04
C ILE A 764 -17.54 -2.20 25.66
N ALA A 765 -18.69 -2.53 26.24
CA ALA A 765 -18.98 -3.86 26.74
C ALA A 765 -19.48 -4.77 25.60
N ASP A 766 -19.34 -6.08 25.74
CA ASP A 766 -19.83 -7.07 24.78
C ASP A 766 -21.38 -7.09 24.77
N LYS A 767 -22.01 -7.01 25.94
CA LYS A 767 -23.47 -7.02 26.07
C LYS A 767 -24.09 -5.62 26.01
N PRO A 768 -25.37 -5.52 25.60
CA PRO A 768 -26.14 -4.29 25.77
C PRO A 768 -26.43 -4.01 27.25
N VAL A 769 -26.89 -2.79 27.54
CA VAL A 769 -27.43 -2.39 28.84
C VAL A 769 -28.60 -3.30 29.22
N GLY A 770 -28.64 -3.75 30.47
CA GLY A 770 -29.69 -4.61 31.00
C GLY A 770 -31.08 -4.01 30.84
N SER A 771 -32.12 -4.85 30.78
CA SER A 771 -33.51 -4.39 30.66
C SER A 771 -33.99 -3.57 31.87
N ASP A 772 -33.32 -3.73 33.01
CA ASP A 772 -33.48 -2.98 34.26
C ASP A 772 -32.65 -1.68 34.31
N GLY A 773 -31.88 -1.38 33.26
CA GLY A 773 -30.96 -0.25 33.21
C GLY A 773 -29.59 -0.51 33.83
N THR A 774 -29.30 -1.74 34.26
CA THR A 774 -28.01 -2.08 34.85
C THR A 774 -26.90 -2.06 33.81
N CYS A 775 -25.79 -1.39 34.14
CA CYS A 775 -24.62 -1.30 33.27
C CYS A 775 -23.77 -2.57 33.32
N PRO A 776 -23.25 -3.06 32.17
CA PRO A 776 -22.32 -4.18 32.16
C PRO A 776 -21.05 -3.91 32.98
N GLY A 777 -20.45 -4.98 33.49
CA GLY A 777 -19.18 -4.93 34.22
C GLY A 777 -17.95 -4.84 33.29
N GLU A 778 -16.80 -4.50 33.86
CA GLU A 778 -15.52 -4.42 33.13
C GLU A 778 -15.04 -5.78 32.60
N GLU A 779 -15.37 -6.86 33.30
CA GLU A 779 -15.13 -8.24 32.85
C GLU A 779 -15.87 -8.58 31.55
N GLU A 780 -16.89 -7.78 31.20
CA GLU A 780 -17.67 -7.89 29.97
C GLU A 780 -17.14 -6.96 28.87
N MET A 781 -15.91 -6.45 28.97
CA MET A 781 -15.33 -5.61 27.92
C MET A 781 -15.27 -6.34 26.57
N TYR A 782 -15.64 -5.65 25.49
CA TYR A 782 -15.77 -6.26 24.17
C TYR A 782 -14.43 -6.80 23.65
N ASN A 783 -14.35 -8.13 23.50
CA ASN A 783 -13.13 -8.86 23.15
C ASN A 783 -13.37 -9.98 22.11
N PRO A 784 -13.71 -9.65 20.85
CA PRO A 784 -14.04 -10.64 19.83
C PRO A 784 -12.84 -11.51 19.41
N PHE A 785 -11.61 -11.08 19.70
CA PHE A 785 -10.38 -11.78 19.29
C PHE A 785 -9.72 -12.56 20.44
N ASN A 786 -10.41 -12.68 21.58
CA ASN A 786 -9.91 -13.36 22.78
C ASN A 786 -8.50 -12.88 23.20
N THR A 787 -8.27 -11.57 23.08
CA THR A 787 -7.02 -10.93 23.48
C THR A 787 -6.88 -11.02 25.00
N THR A 788 -5.73 -11.48 25.49
CA THR A 788 -5.52 -11.76 26.92
C THR A 788 -4.82 -10.63 27.69
N ASN A 789 -4.46 -9.53 27.04
CA ASN A 789 -3.56 -8.52 27.61
C ASN A 789 -4.19 -7.11 27.67
N MET A 790 -4.43 -6.62 28.89
CA MET A 790 -4.95 -5.26 29.17
C MET A 790 -3.83 -4.23 29.46
N ASN A 791 -2.69 -4.65 30.02
CA ASN A 791 -1.72 -3.74 30.67
C ASN A 791 -0.79 -2.95 29.73
N ASN A 792 -0.91 -3.11 28.40
CA ASN A 792 -0.02 -2.46 27.43
C ASN A 792 -0.79 -1.87 26.24
N CYS A 793 -2.10 -1.70 26.41
CA CYS A 793 -2.92 -1.01 25.42
C CYS A 793 -2.49 0.47 25.35
N SER A 794 -2.26 0.94 24.13
CA SER A 794 -1.96 2.34 23.84
C SER A 794 -2.43 2.70 22.44
N GLN A 795 -2.46 3.99 22.14
CA GLN A 795 -2.69 4.53 20.79
C GLN A 795 -1.72 3.93 19.76
N ASP A 796 -0.45 3.74 20.13
CA ASP A 796 0.60 3.22 19.25
C ASP A 796 0.50 1.70 19.04
N ARG A 797 -0.10 0.98 19.99
CA ARG A 797 -0.26 -0.48 20.00
C ARG A 797 -1.72 -0.90 19.91
N ALA A 798 -2.55 -0.09 19.27
CA ALA A 798 -4.01 -0.28 19.23
C ALA A 798 -4.45 -1.69 18.80
N LEU A 799 -3.76 -2.34 17.84
CA LEU A 799 -4.11 -3.69 17.38
C LEU A 799 -3.92 -4.79 18.42
N SER A 800 -3.24 -4.50 19.53
CA SER A 800 -3.11 -5.41 20.69
C SER A 800 -4.09 -5.13 21.82
N CYS A 801 -4.89 -4.06 21.71
CA CYS A 801 -5.89 -3.72 22.70
C CYS A 801 -7.11 -4.63 22.58
N LEU A 802 -7.86 -4.76 23.69
CA LEU A 802 -9.25 -5.19 23.62
C LEU A 802 -10.02 -4.20 22.75
N VAL A 803 -10.90 -4.70 21.87
CA VAL A 803 -11.68 -3.82 20.98
C VAL A 803 -12.49 -2.80 21.80
N GLY A 804 -13.01 -3.22 22.95
CA GLY A 804 -13.73 -2.36 23.88
C GLY A 804 -12.88 -1.35 24.67
N ASP A 805 -11.56 -1.48 24.76
CA ASP A 805 -10.72 -0.61 25.59
C ASP A 805 -10.44 0.74 24.94
N LEU A 806 -11.38 1.68 25.07
CA LEU A 806 -11.25 3.03 24.55
C LEU A 806 -10.33 3.90 25.41
N THR A 807 -10.30 3.68 26.73
CA THR A 807 -9.44 4.45 27.64
C THR A 807 -7.97 4.16 27.38
N GLY A 808 -7.59 2.89 27.21
CA GLY A 808 -6.22 2.52 26.89
C GLY A 808 -5.76 3.12 25.56
N ARG A 809 -6.64 3.23 24.56
CA ARG A 809 -6.29 3.79 23.25
C ARG A 809 -6.31 5.31 23.18
N HIS A 810 -7.26 5.96 23.84
CA HIS A 810 -7.53 7.40 23.65
C HIS A 810 -7.37 8.24 24.92
N GLY A 811 -7.05 7.61 26.04
CA GLY A 811 -7.03 8.23 27.36
C GLY A 811 -8.43 8.45 27.95
N SER A 812 -8.45 9.07 29.14
CA SER A 812 -9.69 9.45 29.82
C SER A 812 -10.46 10.51 29.03
N LEU A 813 -11.78 10.42 29.12
CA LEU A 813 -12.71 11.36 28.54
C LEU A 813 -12.89 12.56 29.47
N SER A 814 -12.88 13.78 28.93
CA SER A 814 -13.22 14.99 29.67
C SER A 814 -14.74 15.20 29.68
N LEU A 815 -15.29 15.47 30.86
CA LEU A 815 -16.72 15.77 31.05
C LEU A 815 -17.05 17.27 30.96
N LYS A 816 -16.06 18.09 30.57
CA LYS A 816 -16.15 19.56 30.54
C LYS A 816 -16.14 20.14 29.12
N LYS A 817 -15.71 19.36 28.13
CA LYS A 817 -15.49 19.82 26.76
C LYS A 817 -15.84 18.74 25.75
N ARG A 818 -16.19 19.16 24.54
CA ARG A 818 -16.33 18.28 23.38
C ARG A 818 -14.96 17.73 22.96
N GLN A 819 -14.95 16.51 22.43
CA GLN A 819 -13.74 15.83 21.98
C GLN A 819 -13.99 15.06 20.69
N LEU A 820 -12.95 14.90 19.89
CA LEU A 820 -12.95 14.15 18.64
C LEU A 820 -11.81 13.14 18.67
N TYR A 821 -12.13 11.87 18.42
CA TYR A 821 -11.16 10.78 18.33
C TYR A 821 -11.31 10.03 17.02
N ASN A 822 -10.24 9.38 16.58
CA ASN A 822 -10.26 8.48 15.44
C ASN A 822 -9.70 7.11 15.85
N ASP A 823 -10.51 6.06 15.75
CA ASP A 823 -10.19 4.72 16.22
C ASP A 823 -9.98 3.75 15.04
N ILE A 824 -8.81 3.12 15.01
CA ILE A 824 -8.39 2.21 13.92
C ILE A 824 -8.83 0.74 14.13
N LEU A 825 -9.38 0.41 15.30
CA LEU A 825 -9.70 -0.96 15.70
C LEU A 825 -11.21 -1.25 15.64
N LEU A 826 -12.03 -0.28 16.08
CA LEU A 826 -13.49 -0.38 16.09
C LEU A 826 -14.07 -0.63 14.69
N GLN A 827 -15.21 -1.30 14.66
CA GLN A 827 -16.01 -1.51 13.45
C GLN A 827 -17.48 -1.18 13.78
N LEU A 828 -18.15 -0.48 12.88
CA LEU A 828 -19.59 -0.19 12.98
C LEU A 828 -20.43 -1.11 12.09
N ALA A 829 -19.79 -1.89 11.22
CA ALA A 829 -20.41 -2.87 10.34
C ALA A 829 -19.55 -4.14 10.27
N GLY A 830 -20.07 -5.19 9.63
CA GLY A 830 -19.46 -6.51 9.61
C GLY A 830 -19.72 -7.31 10.89
N ASP A 831 -19.07 -8.46 10.99
CA ASP A 831 -19.32 -9.43 12.07
C ASP A 831 -18.78 -8.99 13.44
N PHE A 832 -17.86 -8.02 13.47
CA PHE A 832 -17.30 -7.47 14.70
C PHE A 832 -17.82 -6.06 15.03
N THR A 833 -19.06 -5.77 14.61
CA THR A 833 -19.67 -4.46 14.85
C THR A 833 -19.84 -4.16 16.34
N ALA A 834 -19.55 -2.92 16.72
CA ALA A 834 -19.82 -2.35 18.04
C ALA A 834 -21.28 -1.86 18.19
N VAL A 835 -22.03 -1.79 17.10
CA VAL A 835 -23.45 -1.40 17.14
C VAL A 835 -24.24 -2.45 17.90
N HIS A 836 -25.24 -2.01 18.69
CA HIS A 836 -26.07 -2.83 19.59
C HIS A 836 -25.36 -3.31 20.87
N ARG A 837 -24.16 -2.80 21.15
CA ARG A 837 -23.42 -3.02 22.40
C ARG A 837 -23.51 -1.80 23.33
N ALA A 838 -23.11 -1.94 24.60
CA ALA A 838 -23.14 -0.82 25.55
C ALA A 838 -21.81 -0.06 25.59
N LEU A 839 -21.87 1.27 25.48
CA LEU A 839 -20.78 2.16 25.85
C LEU A 839 -20.91 2.51 27.34
N VAL A 840 -19.87 2.25 28.12
CA VAL A 840 -19.86 2.40 29.59
C VAL A 840 -18.86 3.47 30.00
N LEU A 841 -19.27 4.34 30.92
CA LEU A 841 -18.48 5.41 31.53
C LEU A 841 -18.30 5.14 33.03
N ARG A 842 -17.06 5.26 33.50
CA ARG A 842 -16.67 5.06 34.89
C ARG A 842 -16.08 6.34 35.48
N LEU A 843 -16.51 6.65 36.69
CA LEU A 843 -15.94 7.74 37.50
C LEU A 843 -15.21 7.10 38.68
N ASN A 844 -13.94 7.46 38.92
CA ASN A 844 -13.14 6.84 39.99
C ASN A 844 -13.18 5.29 39.98
N ASN A 845 -13.12 4.69 38.79
CA ASN A 845 -13.22 3.23 38.57
C ASN A 845 -14.56 2.59 38.98
N THR A 846 -15.59 3.34 39.35
CA THR A 846 -16.95 2.82 39.53
C THR A 846 -17.77 3.05 38.26
N THR A 847 -18.55 2.05 37.85
CA THR A 847 -19.48 2.18 36.72
C THR A 847 -20.59 3.14 37.08
N THR A 848 -20.68 4.26 36.36
CA THR A 848 -21.59 5.37 36.70
C THR A 848 -22.70 5.54 35.68
N ALA A 849 -22.39 5.42 34.39
CA ALA A 849 -23.36 5.58 33.32
C ALA A 849 -23.04 4.65 32.15
N CYS A 850 -24.07 4.20 31.45
CA CYS A 850 -23.93 3.40 30.23
C CYS A 850 -25.06 3.74 29.26
N ALA A 851 -24.82 3.47 27.98
CA ALA A 851 -25.80 3.67 26.93
C ALA A 851 -25.58 2.64 25.81
N ASN A 852 -26.67 2.10 25.26
CA ASN A 852 -26.58 1.26 24.06
C ASN A 852 -26.19 2.10 22.84
N ILE A 853 -25.33 1.53 22.00
CA ILE A 853 -24.94 2.10 20.71
C ILE A 853 -26.02 1.72 19.70
N HIS A 854 -26.87 2.68 19.35
CA HIS A 854 -27.95 2.47 18.39
C HIS A 854 -27.51 2.85 16.97
N PRO A 855 -27.95 2.10 15.94
CA PRO A 855 -27.72 2.50 14.55
C PRO A 855 -28.56 3.74 14.22
N GLU A 856 -27.92 4.75 13.66
CA GLU A 856 -28.61 5.85 12.95
C GLU A 856 -28.76 5.50 11.46
N SER A 857 -27.84 4.70 10.93
CA SER A 857 -27.97 4.09 9.60
C SER A 857 -29.15 3.11 9.50
N PRO A 858 -29.64 2.82 8.28
CA PRO A 858 -30.81 1.96 8.07
C PRO A 858 -30.68 0.59 8.76
N SER A 859 -31.62 0.28 9.65
CA SER A 859 -31.63 -0.98 10.39
C SER A 859 -33.06 -1.49 10.57
N ALA A 860 -33.21 -2.82 10.67
CA ALA A 860 -34.50 -3.45 10.84
C ALA A 860 -34.40 -4.79 11.57
N THR A 861 -35.55 -5.26 12.04
CA THR A 861 -35.73 -6.58 12.64
C THR A 861 -36.54 -7.45 11.69
N GLN A 862 -36.00 -8.62 11.36
CA GLN A 862 -36.68 -9.68 10.62
C GLN A 862 -37.14 -10.75 11.60
N ILE A 863 -38.44 -11.05 11.65
CA ILE A 863 -39.02 -12.06 12.55
C ILE A 863 -39.56 -13.20 11.71
N PHE A 864 -39.20 -14.45 12.01
CA PHE A 864 -39.61 -15.63 11.23
C PHE A 864 -39.67 -16.87 12.11
N PRO A 865 -40.29 -17.98 11.65
CA PRO A 865 -40.35 -19.22 12.42
C PRO A 865 -38.95 -19.71 12.81
N THR A 866 -38.84 -20.28 14.01
CA THR A 866 -37.59 -20.88 14.49
C THR A 866 -37.16 -22.01 13.56
N MET A 867 -35.88 -22.03 13.21
CA MET A 867 -35.29 -23.02 12.30
C MET A 867 -34.20 -23.82 13.02
N ALA A 868 -33.99 -25.07 12.58
CA ALA A 868 -32.98 -25.95 13.17
C ALA A 868 -31.53 -25.47 12.93
N SER A 869 -31.29 -24.78 11.82
CA SER A 869 -30.01 -24.16 11.50
C SER A 869 -30.22 -22.78 10.89
N PHE A 870 -29.36 -21.83 11.24
CA PHE A 870 -29.36 -20.47 10.71
C PHE A 870 -28.01 -20.20 10.04
N SER A 871 -28.02 -19.81 8.77
CA SER A 871 -26.82 -19.34 8.07
C SER A 871 -26.82 -17.81 8.02
N ARG A 872 -25.77 -17.19 8.57
CA ARG A 872 -25.58 -15.74 8.48
C ARG A 872 -25.39 -15.31 7.04
N HIS A 873 -24.64 -16.10 6.26
CA HIS A 873 -24.41 -15.85 4.85
C HIS A 873 -25.73 -15.83 4.04
N ASP A 874 -26.55 -16.88 4.15
CA ASP A 874 -27.82 -16.97 3.39
C ASP A 874 -28.78 -15.83 3.79
N PHE A 875 -28.87 -15.51 5.08
CA PHE A 875 -29.68 -14.38 5.54
C PHE A 875 -29.22 -13.06 4.92
N ARG A 876 -27.92 -12.73 5.04
CA ARG A 876 -27.35 -11.49 4.49
C ARG A 876 -27.54 -11.41 2.98
N LYS A 877 -27.32 -12.52 2.28
CA LYS A 877 -27.49 -12.62 0.82
C LYS A 877 -28.93 -12.29 0.42
N ARG A 878 -29.93 -12.90 1.06
CA ARG A 878 -31.33 -12.65 0.73
C ARG A 878 -31.77 -11.22 1.03
N VAL A 879 -31.34 -10.64 2.14
CA VAL A 879 -31.59 -9.22 2.44
C VAL A 879 -30.97 -8.35 1.33
N ALA A 880 -29.74 -8.63 0.94
CA ALA A 880 -29.03 -7.91 -0.11
C ALA A 880 -29.72 -8.05 -1.47
N ASP A 881 -30.20 -9.25 -1.82
CA ASP A 881 -30.95 -9.53 -3.05
C ASP A 881 -32.26 -8.72 -3.09
N VAL A 882 -33.03 -8.68 -1.99
CA VAL A 882 -34.26 -7.86 -1.90
C VAL A 882 -33.97 -6.38 -2.10
N LEU A 883 -32.89 -5.88 -1.52
CA LEU A 883 -32.52 -4.47 -1.58
C LEU A 883 -31.76 -4.09 -2.85
N ASN A 884 -31.37 -5.09 -3.67
CA ASN A 884 -30.47 -4.95 -4.81
C ASN A 884 -29.13 -4.29 -4.42
N LEU A 885 -28.47 -4.87 -3.40
CA LEU A 885 -27.22 -4.37 -2.81
C LEU A 885 -26.15 -5.46 -2.76
N HIS A 886 -24.89 -5.06 -2.55
CA HIS A 886 -23.82 -6.02 -2.26
C HIS A 886 -23.97 -6.61 -0.84
N ILE A 887 -23.72 -7.91 -0.68
CA ILE A 887 -23.90 -8.64 0.59
C ILE A 887 -23.14 -8.02 1.77
N SER A 888 -21.97 -7.43 1.53
CA SER A 888 -21.15 -6.82 2.58
C SER A 888 -21.81 -5.60 3.25
N ARG A 889 -22.80 -4.97 2.58
CA ARG A 889 -23.56 -3.86 3.18
C ARG A 889 -24.48 -4.33 4.31
N VAL A 890 -24.84 -5.61 4.35
CA VAL A 890 -25.73 -6.16 5.38
C VAL A 890 -24.88 -6.69 6.53
N SER A 891 -25.08 -6.15 7.72
CA SER A 891 -24.44 -6.57 8.97
C SER A 891 -25.49 -7.12 9.92
N ILE A 892 -25.29 -8.32 10.46
CA ILE A 892 -26.17 -8.88 11.49
C ILE A 892 -25.72 -8.30 12.83
N LEU A 893 -26.65 -7.78 13.62
CA LEU A 893 -26.36 -7.12 14.89
C LEU A 893 -26.18 -8.15 16.03
N PRO A 894 -25.28 -7.88 17.00
CA PRO A 894 -25.03 -8.74 18.15
C PRO A 894 -26.30 -9.18 18.88
N GLY A 895 -26.32 -10.44 19.32
CA GLY A 895 -27.48 -11.09 19.94
C GLY A 895 -28.46 -11.73 18.95
N SER A 896 -28.21 -11.63 17.64
CA SER A 896 -29.05 -12.26 16.60
C SER A 896 -28.45 -13.60 16.09
N PRO A 897 -29.30 -14.61 15.78
CA PRO A 897 -30.74 -14.64 16.02
C PRO A 897 -31.06 -14.78 17.52
N SER A 898 -32.11 -14.09 17.98
CA SER A 898 -32.65 -14.26 19.33
C SER A 898 -34.02 -14.94 19.28
N GLN A 899 -34.29 -15.84 20.23
CA GLN A 899 -35.59 -16.52 20.34
C GLN A 899 -36.68 -15.58 20.87
N GLY A 900 -37.89 -15.71 20.34
CA GLY A 900 -39.09 -15.09 20.86
C GLY A 900 -39.57 -15.77 22.16
N PRO A 901 -40.52 -15.15 22.89
CA PRO A 901 -40.95 -15.62 24.22
C PRO A 901 -41.52 -17.05 24.25
N ASP A 902 -42.07 -17.54 23.13
CA ASP A 902 -42.69 -18.85 22.98
C ASP A 902 -41.79 -19.88 22.27
N GLY A 903 -40.57 -19.50 21.88
CA GLY A 903 -39.59 -20.34 21.17
C GLY A 903 -40.00 -20.78 19.76
N LYS A 904 -41.18 -20.40 19.28
CA LYS A 904 -41.70 -20.75 17.95
C LYS A 904 -41.18 -19.82 16.85
N CYS A 905 -40.78 -18.63 17.26
CA CYS A 905 -40.30 -17.58 16.38
C CYS A 905 -38.94 -17.11 16.85
N GLN A 906 -38.11 -16.71 15.91
CA GLN A 906 -36.83 -16.08 16.16
C GLN A 906 -36.75 -14.78 15.37
N GLN A 907 -35.91 -13.87 15.85
CA GLN A 907 -35.70 -12.58 15.22
C GLN A 907 -34.22 -12.34 14.93
N VAL A 908 -33.96 -11.65 13.83
CA VAL A 908 -32.64 -11.19 13.42
C VAL A 908 -32.68 -9.69 13.25
N MET A 909 -31.89 -8.99 14.06
CA MET A 909 -31.65 -7.56 13.89
C MET A 909 -30.48 -7.37 12.92
N TYR A 910 -30.63 -6.46 11.97
CA TYR A 910 -29.60 -6.18 11.00
C TYR A 910 -29.52 -4.69 10.68
N LEU A 911 -28.33 -4.28 10.27
CA LEU A 911 -27.96 -2.94 9.81
C LEU A 911 -27.55 -3.03 8.35
N VAL A 912 -27.89 -2.01 7.57
CA VAL A 912 -27.45 -1.84 6.19
C VAL A 912 -26.58 -0.59 6.09
N SER A 913 -25.31 -0.76 5.69
CA SER A 913 -24.40 0.35 5.45
C SER A 913 -24.89 1.22 4.30
N GLY A 914 -24.70 2.54 4.39
CA GLY A 914 -25.12 3.51 3.37
C GLY A 914 -26.64 3.72 3.33
N GLU A 915 -27.08 4.56 2.40
CA GLU A 915 -28.49 4.96 2.31
C GLU A 915 -29.38 3.84 1.76
N VAL A 916 -30.54 3.65 2.41
CA VAL A 916 -31.65 2.79 1.99
C VAL A 916 -32.95 3.46 2.42
N SER A 917 -33.86 3.69 1.48
CA SER A 917 -35.18 4.26 1.80
C SER A 917 -35.96 3.35 2.76
N GLN A 918 -36.70 3.93 3.70
CA GLN A 918 -37.56 3.21 4.64
C GLN A 918 -38.55 2.24 3.94
N GLU A 919 -39.06 2.58 2.76
CA GLU A 919 -39.94 1.72 1.98
C GLU A 919 -39.25 0.42 1.53
N LYS A 920 -38.09 0.54 0.86
CA LYS A 920 -37.27 -0.63 0.48
C LYS A 920 -36.84 -1.46 1.68
N LEU A 921 -36.47 -0.83 2.79
CA LEU A 921 -36.09 -1.58 4.00
C LEU A 921 -37.28 -2.37 4.57
N ARG A 922 -38.49 -1.79 4.56
CA ARG A 922 -39.72 -2.48 4.97
C ARG A 922 -40.12 -3.61 4.02
N SER A 923 -39.81 -3.53 2.73
CA SER A 923 -40.15 -4.58 1.77
C SER A 923 -39.41 -5.90 2.03
N VAL A 924 -38.26 -5.86 2.71
CA VAL A 924 -37.51 -7.06 3.14
C VAL A 924 -38.41 -8.01 3.93
N LYS A 925 -39.20 -7.48 4.86
CA LYS A 925 -40.05 -8.26 5.76
C LYS A 925 -40.94 -9.28 5.05
N THR A 926 -41.55 -8.85 3.95
CA THR A 926 -42.62 -9.58 3.27
C THR A 926 -42.22 -10.11 1.89
N SER A 927 -41.00 -9.86 1.43
CA SER A 927 -40.53 -10.31 0.13
C SER A 927 -40.42 -11.83 0.04
N ASP A 928 -40.83 -12.40 -1.09
CA ASP A 928 -40.68 -13.82 -1.38
C ASP A 928 -39.21 -14.25 -1.51
N MET A 929 -38.31 -13.33 -1.87
CA MET A 929 -36.87 -13.62 -1.97
C MET A 929 -36.24 -13.97 -0.62
N MET A 930 -36.85 -13.52 0.50
CA MET A 930 -36.42 -13.93 1.84
C MET A 930 -36.64 -15.42 2.13
N GLY A 931 -37.49 -16.10 1.34
CA GLY A 931 -37.71 -17.54 1.46
C GLY A 931 -38.08 -17.95 2.88
N VAL A 932 -37.25 -18.79 3.49
CA VAL A 932 -37.45 -19.30 4.86
C VAL A 932 -37.37 -18.23 5.95
N PHE A 933 -36.76 -17.07 5.66
CA PHE A 933 -36.65 -15.93 6.58
C PHE A 933 -37.79 -14.92 6.43
N LYS A 934 -38.73 -15.16 5.52
CA LYS A 934 -39.89 -14.28 5.30
C LYS A 934 -40.75 -14.21 6.57
N GLU A 935 -41.26 -13.02 6.89
CA GLU A 935 -42.06 -12.81 8.09
C GLU A 935 -43.38 -13.59 7.99
N SER A 936 -43.63 -14.45 8.98
CA SER A 936 -44.82 -15.30 9.04
C SER A 936 -45.87 -14.68 9.92
N LYS A 937 -47.15 -14.78 9.52
CA LYS A 937 -48.30 -14.37 10.34
C LYS A 937 -48.36 -15.07 11.70
N THR A 938 -47.79 -16.27 11.81
CA THR A 938 -47.70 -17.02 13.08
C THR A 938 -46.70 -16.40 14.07
N CYS A 939 -45.81 -15.54 13.59
CA CYS A 939 -44.77 -14.86 14.37
C CYS A 939 -45.02 -13.37 14.55
N ILE A 940 -46.16 -12.87 14.06
CA ILE A 940 -46.63 -11.51 14.33
C ILE A 940 -47.31 -11.55 15.70
N PRO A 941 -46.95 -10.68 16.66
CA PRO A 941 -47.69 -10.59 17.92
C PRO A 941 -49.15 -10.20 17.62
N THR A 942 -50.08 -11.11 17.77
CA THR A 942 -51.50 -10.77 17.89
C THR A 942 -51.75 -10.36 19.34
N GLY A 943 -51.76 -9.06 19.62
CA GLY A 943 -52.02 -8.55 20.96
C GLY A 943 -52.57 -7.12 20.99
N ASN A 944 -53.90 -7.03 21.19
CA ASN A 944 -54.71 -5.90 21.65
C ASN A 944 -54.80 -4.61 20.82
N THR A 945 -56.00 -4.41 20.28
CA THR A 945 -56.66 -3.10 20.20
C THR A 945 -56.56 -2.37 21.55
N GLY A 946 -55.72 -1.33 21.64
CA GLY A 946 -55.65 -0.48 22.83
C GLY A 946 -54.48 0.51 22.77
N LEU A 947 -54.82 1.78 22.54
CA LEU A 947 -53.97 2.98 22.51
C LEU A 947 -53.00 3.15 21.34
N MET A 948 -53.54 3.78 20.29
CA MET A 948 -52.82 4.69 19.39
C MET A 948 -52.04 5.73 20.23
N LEU A 949 -50.71 5.61 20.29
CA LEU A 949 -49.84 6.74 20.57
C LEU A 949 -49.65 7.50 19.26
N VAL A 950 -50.42 8.59 19.13
CA VAL A 950 -50.32 9.57 18.06
C VAL A 950 -48.92 10.21 18.07
N PRO A 951 -48.23 10.33 16.92
CA PRO A 951 -47.00 11.12 16.83
C PRO A 951 -47.34 12.60 17.00
N CYS A 952 -46.75 13.24 18.01
CA CYS A 952 -46.85 14.67 18.21
C CYS A 952 -46.09 15.40 17.10
N ARG A 953 -46.76 15.68 15.98
CA ARG A 953 -46.52 16.79 15.05
C ARG A 953 -47.62 16.79 13.99
N MET A 954 -48.70 17.51 14.26
CA MET A 954 -49.49 18.31 13.30
C MET A 954 -50.73 18.81 14.04
N LEU A 955 -50.66 20.04 14.54
CA LEU A 955 -51.84 20.84 14.84
C LEU A 955 -51.94 21.92 13.76
N LEU A 956 -53.17 22.13 13.31
CA LEU A 956 -53.65 23.09 12.32
C LEU A 956 -53.55 22.68 10.84
N SER A 957 -54.50 21.86 10.40
CA SER A 957 -55.33 22.27 9.25
C SER A 957 -56.67 21.51 9.18
N ALA A 958 -57.74 22.30 9.14
CA ALA A 958 -59.01 22.09 8.46
C ALA A 958 -59.96 20.96 8.91
N MET A 959 -61.13 21.39 9.42
CA MET A 959 -62.48 21.02 8.95
C MET A 959 -63.43 22.06 9.59
N THR A 960 -64.13 22.91 8.84
CA THR A 960 -65.47 22.59 8.35
C THR A 960 -65.92 23.62 7.31
N ALA A 961 -66.36 23.12 6.15
CA ALA A 961 -67.42 23.74 5.35
C ALA A 961 -68.76 23.24 5.96
N ALA A 962 -69.88 23.96 6.02
CA ALA A 962 -70.35 25.07 5.22
C ALA A 962 -71.50 25.80 5.95
N VAL A 963 -71.93 26.90 5.33
CA VAL A 963 -73.23 27.59 5.43
C VAL A 963 -73.24 28.88 6.27
N CYS A 964 -73.07 29.97 5.51
CA CYS A 964 -73.85 31.21 5.53
C CYS A 964 -73.97 31.99 6.84
N LEU A 965 -73.35 33.18 6.89
CA LEU A 965 -74.04 34.48 6.90
C LEU A 965 -73.11 35.60 7.44
N LEU A 966 -73.06 36.71 6.70
CA LEU A 966 -72.91 38.10 7.19
C LEU A 966 -71.53 38.50 7.75
N ARG A 967 -70.75 39.26 6.97
CA ARG A 967 -70.69 40.74 6.92
C ARG A 967 -69.71 41.36 7.94
N SER A 968 -68.61 41.84 7.37
CA SER A 968 -68.16 43.24 7.42
C SER A 968 -67.36 43.75 8.65
N LEU A 969 -66.36 44.58 8.31
CA LEU A 969 -65.71 45.65 9.11
C LEU A 969 -64.64 45.12 10.09
N ARG A 970 -63.47 45.74 10.29
CA ARG A 970 -62.85 46.99 9.83
C ARG A 970 -61.40 46.97 10.36
N HIS A 971 -60.51 47.61 9.61
CA HIS A 971 -59.14 48.05 9.91
C HIS A 971 -58.03 47.00 9.94
#